data_AF-A0A853F6I1-F1
#
_entry.id   AF-A0A853F6I1-F1
#
_cell.length_a   1.000
_cell.length_b   1.000
_cell.length_c   1.000
_cell.angle_alpha   90.00
_cell.angle_beta   90.00
_cell.angle_gamma   90.00
#
_symmetry.space_group_name_H-M   'P 1'
#
loop_
_entity.id
_entity.type
_entity.pdbx_description
1 polymer ?
#
loop_
_entity_poly.entity_id
_entity_poly.type
_entity_poly.pdbx_seq_one_letter_code
_entity_poly.pdbx_strand_id
1 'polypeptide(L)'
;MQNTQAKYPFKHQLKHQSTNSTFNYRIPPLKHFLTTLFTLLAFSITSIMNTAIAGGRTAEPNLMDSFLQKQSSQTQQLSTDTINNNALVFSRGDTGVDVAAFNDAFALDKTLTKIRNTSSETATDNSNAQLLGSLFNTLTTTSKANGFLNMSLQARNNEAGLDSSDLINNDGMLPTAVFNRFDLSASSGEHCGEYRIIYHKNTGAGRFFLIFEAQYPNPEPSKGSAGCYAVVDFWQKVGQKTKAQALVELEKFFYQGLEHEGVNLPAVVNFTHYTHETGQIRSNQFVDGPWQLREFKTDIDTNGKAILAADTVKDNPLKQLFDNEQNSESNELKALRTYFNNDFDNHYIDNLLTPEKHTNNPDASSIINGFGLGSDNHYNEFQSDSSSSDNTANPRNTTLGSAINNKLDELSLSSYTPQMIRNRAEAMSCSGCHQNSNGAEVAPNVNWPNSGFFVHVNERGSLSSALTEQFLPARAKLLKNYLQETQAQRCGPACQLGSASSIGGETHTCAIQSDNSVGCWGYNGYGQLNVPIGLIAKQIASGINHNCVLKPDNTVKCWGYGGYGQTNVPNDLIAKQIASGHFHSCALKLDNTVECWGRNNRGQATVPEGLTAKQISLGSNHSCALKFDNTVQCWGLNSNKQTDVPANLIAKQIALGSKHSCALKTDNTIECWGSDGYGQTFVPSNLLAKQVASSTYHSCAIKMDNSVECWGSPPTGSPMTNNLIAKQITLGRVHSCALKMDNSVECWGSNSKGQIMVLDDLIAKQL
;
A
#
# COMPACT_ATOMS: atom_id res chain seq x y z
N MET A 1 45.57 46.46 23.75
CA MET A 1 46.56 46.75 24.81
C MET A 1 46.11 45.98 26.04
N GLN A 2 46.79 44.87 26.37
CA GLN A 2 47.61 44.68 27.59
C GLN A 2 46.82 44.99 28.88
N ASN A 3 46.75 44.18 29.94
CA ASN A 3 47.59 43.12 30.52
C ASN A 3 46.77 42.51 31.68
N THR A 4 46.56 41.18 31.79
CA THR A 4 47.29 40.20 32.63
C THR A 4 47.40 40.46 34.15
N GLN A 5 47.35 39.35 34.91
CA GLN A 5 47.90 39.04 36.26
C GLN A 5 46.91 39.16 37.46
N ALA A 6 46.92 38.30 38.49
CA ALA A 6 47.67 37.08 38.80
C ALA A 6 47.11 36.36 40.07
N LYS A 7 47.31 35.03 40.12
CA LYS A 7 47.75 34.14 41.24
C LYS A 7 47.20 34.27 42.69
N TYR A 8 46.54 33.18 43.15
CA TYR A 8 46.86 32.26 44.29
C TYR A 8 47.79 32.75 45.44
N PRO A 9 47.63 32.28 46.71
CA PRO A 9 48.13 30.93 47.09
C PRO A 9 47.68 30.21 48.41
N PHE A 10 48.25 29.00 48.59
CA PHE A 10 48.46 28.09 49.76
C PHE A 10 47.28 27.30 50.36
N LYS A 11 47.20 25.95 50.23
CA LYS A 11 47.94 24.79 50.82
C LYS A 11 47.55 24.42 52.27
N HIS A 12 46.91 23.25 52.45
CA HIS A 12 47.36 22.23 53.40
C HIS A 12 46.87 20.82 53.03
N GLN A 13 47.80 19.88 53.13
CA GLN A 13 47.76 18.41 52.97
C GLN A 13 47.55 17.80 54.38
N LEU A 14 46.88 16.66 54.66
CA LEU A 14 47.17 15.25 54.29
C LEU A 14 46.11 14.27 54.87
N LYS A 15 45.80 13.22 54.10
CA LYS A 15 45.43 11.80 54.38
C LYS A 15 44.91 11.36 55.77
N HIS A 16 43.81 10.56 55.79
CA HIS A 16 43.83 9.09 56.00
C HIS A 16 42.44 8.43 55.81
N GLN A 17 42.46 7.15 55.39
CA GLN A 17 41.32 6.29 55.07
C GLN A 17 40.57 5.70 56.28
N SER A 18 39.29 5.35 56.07
CA SER A 18 38.69 4.01 56.25
C SER A 18 37.44 3.89 57.14
N THR A 19 36.57 2.97 56.71
CA THR A 19 35.54 2.18 57.41
C THR A 19 34.07 2.64 57.46
N ASN A 20 33.26 1.86 56.71
CA ASN A 20 31.91 1.32 56.96
C ASN A 20 31.10 1.81 58.17
N SER A 21 29.86 2.24 57.95
CA SER A 21 28.64 1.46 58.30
C SER A 21 27.34 2.27 58.12
N THR A 22 26.36 1.59 57.49
CA THR A 22 24.89 1.72 57.51
C THR A 22 24.22 2.82 58.35
N PHE A 23 23.23 3.54 57.80
CA PHE A 23 21.93 3.78 58.48
C PHE A 23 20.82 4.30 57.54
N ASN A 24 19.75 3.49 57.46
CA ASN A 24 18.32 3.70 57.20
C ASN A 24 17.76 4.96 56.49
N TYR A 25 17.01 4.65 55.42
CA TYR A 25 16.01 5.48 54.75
C TYR A 25 14.82 5.87 55.65
N ARG A 26 14.42 7.15 55.57
CA ARG A 26 13.04 7.62 55.76
C ARG A 26 12.74 8.71 54.73
N ILE A 27 11.74 8.45 53.88
CA ILE A 27 11.20 9.35 52.85
C ILE A 27 10.01 10.14 53.43
N PRO A 28 9.90 11.46 53.16
CA PRO A 28 8.62 12.17 53.06
C PRO A 28 8.35 12.67 51.61
N PRO A 29 7.10 13.05 51.28
CA PRO A 29 6.46 12.64 50.03
C PRO A 29 6.72 13.55 48.82
N LEU A 30 6.88 12.87 47.69
CA LEU A 30 7.08 13.37 46.34
C LEU A 30 5.75 13.88 45.75
N LYS A 31 5.35 15.13 46.01
CA LYS A 31 4.20 15.74 45.30
C LYS A 31 4.41 17.14 44.72
N HIS A 32 5.62 17.69 44.78
CA HIS A 32 5.98 18.97 44.14
C HIS A 32 7.24 18.91 43.27
N PHE A 33 7.79 17.71 43.02
CA PHE A 33 9.00 17.52 42.19
C PHE A 33 8.72 16.88 40.81
N LEU A 34 7.47 16.49 40.51
CA LEU A 34 7.12 15.81 39.26
C LEU A 34 6.63 16.75 38.15
N THR A 35 6.20 17.97 38.46
CA THR A 35 5.68 18.91 37.46
C THR A 35 6.76 19.82 36.87
N THR A 36 7.88 20.03 37.57
CA THR A 36 9.04 20.83 37.11
C THR A 36 10.14 19.97 36.48
N LEU A 37 10.16 18.65 36.71
CA LEU A 37 11.09 17.74 36.03
C LEU A 37 10.60 17.35 34.63
N PHE A 38 9.29 17.30 34.40
CA PHE A 38 8.72 16.96 33.09
C PHE A 38 8.87 18.09 32.05
N THR A 39 8.88 19.36 32.46
CA THR A 39 9.11 20.50 31.56
C THR A 39 10.59 20.75 31.26
N LEU A 40 11.51 20.30 32.13
CA LEU A 40 12.96 20.38 31.87
C LEU A 40 13.51 19.13 31.16
N LEU A 41 12.89 17.95 31.29
CA LEU A 41 13.22 16.77 30.47
C LEU A 41 12.71 16.90 29.02
N ALA A 42 11.60 17.60 28.78
CA ALA A 42 11.07 17.83 27.44
C ALA A 42 11.92 18.80 26.59
N PHE A 43 12.77 19.62 27.22
CA PHE A 43 13.68 20.55 26.53
C PHE A 43 15.15 20.12 26.54
N SER A 44 15.49 18.95 27.10
CA SER A 44 16.86 18.43 27.15
C SER A 44 17.05 17.04 26.51
N ILE A 45 15.98 16.44 25.97
CA ILE A 45 16.07 15.27 25.07
C ILE A 45 16.28 15.68 23.60
N THR A 46 16.14 16.96 23.26
CA THR A 46 16.45 17.52 21.93
C THR A 46 17.91 17.94 21.73
N SER A 47 18.84 17.61 22.64
CA SER A 47 20.25 18.04 22.53
C SER A 47 21.32 16.98 22.83
N ILE A 48 20.99 15.68 22.82
CA ILE A 48 21.99 14.59 22.89
C ILE A 48 21.94 13.63 21.67
N MET A 49 21.21 13.99 20.61
CA MET A 49 21.43 13.43 19.27
C MET A 49 22.21 14.42 18.41
N ASN A 50 23.45 14.72 18.81
CA ASN A 50 24.39 15.51 18.01
C ASN A 50 25.79 14.89 18.09
N THR A 51 25.88 13.61 17.70
CA THR A 51 27.10 12.95 17.18
C THR A 51 26.78 11.76 16.26
N ALA A 52 25.56 11.69 15.72
CA ALA A 52 25.16 10.70 14.72
C ALA A 52 24.36 11.39 13.62
N ILE A 53 24.99 12.28 12.86
CA ILE A 53 24.33 13.00 11.76
C ILE A 53 25.29 13.10 10.57
N ALA A 54 25.15 12.12 9.67
CA ALA A 54 25.14 12.24 8.20
C ALA A 54 24.97 10.81 7.64
N GLY A 55 23.97 10.58 6.80
CA GLY A 55 23.80 9.32 6.07
C GLY A 55 22.84 8.35 6.73
N GLY A 56 21.55 8.50 6.43
CA GLY A 56 20.55 7.48 6.71
C GLY A 56 20.88 6.21 5.94
N ARG A 57 21.40 5.21 6.64
CA ARG A 57 21.31 3.82 6.21
C ARG A 57 19.86 3.38 6.34
N THR A 58 19.17 3.32 5.20
CA THR A 58 18.22 2.26 4.83
C THR A 58 17.76 2.58 3.42
N ALA A 59 18.37 1.98 2.39
CA ALA A 59 17.65 1.75 1.15
C ALA A 59 16.56 0.72 1.48
N GLU A 60 15.41 1.18 1.98
CA GLU A 60 14.25 0.30 2.12
C GLU A 60 13.92 -0.28 0.73
N PRO A 61 13.75 -1.61 0.61
CA PRO A 61 13.35 -2.21 -0.66
C PRO A 61 12.06 -1.56 -1.14
N ASN A 62 12.00 -1.18 -2.41
CA ASN A 62 10.79 -0.58 -2.96
C ASN A 62 9.85 -1.67 -3.52
N LEU A 63 8.62 -1.28 -3.89
CA LEU A 63 7.65 -2.20 -4.45
C LEU A 63 8.05 -2.74 -5.83
N MET A 64 8.81 -1.99 -6.64
CA MET A 64 9.33 -2.50 -7.91
C MET A 64 10.29 -3.67 -7.69
N ASP A 65 11.23 -3.54 -6.75
CA ASP A 65 12.17 -4.62 -6.40
C ASP A 65 11.41 -5.88 -5.96
N SER A 66 10.43 -5.69 -5.07
CA SER A 66 9.58 -6.77 -4.56
C SER A 66 8.76 -7.45 -5.66
N PHE A 67 8.25 -6.66 -6.61
CA PHE A 67 7.47 -7.15 -7.74
C PHE A 67 8.32 -7.98 -8.70
N LEU A 68 9.50 -7.48 -9.08
CA LEU A 68 10.41 -8.20 -9.98
C LEU A 68 10.90 -9.50 -9.35
N GLN A 69 11.13 -9.53 -8.04
CA GLN A 69 11.46 -10.76 -7.30
C GLN A 69 10.34 -11.81 -7.36
N LYS A 70 9.07 -11.40 -7.28
CA LYS A 70 7.93 -12.33 -7.40
C LYS A 70 7.76 -12.85 -8.82
N GLN A 71 8.02 -12.02 -9.83
CA GLN A 71 7.87 -12.41 -11.24
C GLN A 71 8.79 -13.57 -11.63
N SER A 72 10.01 -13.64 -11.10
CA SER A 72 10.93 -14.75 -11.37
C SER A 72 10.45 -16.09 -10.79
N SER A 73 9.49 -16.06 -9.85
CA SER A 73 8.94 -17.23 -9.17
C SER A 73 7.65 -17.76 -9.83
N GLN A 74 7.05 -17.02 -10.78
CA GLN A 74 5.76 -17.38 -11.38
C GLN A 74 5.71 -17.12 -12.88
N THR A 75 5.39 -18.16 -13.65
CA THR A 75 5.17 -18.10 -15.11
C THR A 75 3.75 -17.58 -15.42
N GLN A 76 3.41 -16.35 -15.05
CA GLN A 76 2.13 -15.76 -15.44
C GLN A 76 2.27 -14.89 -16.69
N GLN A 77 1.58 -15.28 -17.77
CA GLN A 77 1.29 -14.41 -18.90
C GLN A 77 0.33 -13.30 -18.44
N LEU A 78 0.89 -12.13 -18.14
CA LEU A 78 0.09 -10.93 -17.91
C LEU A 78 -0.52 -10.49 -19.24
N SER A 79 -1.85 -10.41 -19.31
CA SER A 79 -2.56 -9.82 -20.46
C SER A 79 -2.12 -8.37 -20.68
N THR A 80 -2.01 -7.96 -21.95
CA THR A 80 -1.51 -6.66 -22.40
C THR A 80 -2.50 -5.50 -22.25
N ASP A 81 -3.61 -5.68 -21.53
CA ASP A 81 -4.56 -4.59 -21.28
C ASP A 81 -3.89 -3.52 -20.41
N THR A 82 -3.65 -2.40 -21.07
CA THR A 82 -2.69 -1.37 -20.71
C THR A 82 -3.33 -0.43 -19.71
N ILE A 83 -2.72 -0.23 -18.55
CA ILE A 83 -2.97 0.98 -17.77
C ILE A 83 -2.70 2.15 -18.73
N ASN A 84 -3.71 2.97 -19.00
CA ASN A 84 -3.59 4.10 -19.90
C ASN A 84 -2.47 5.04 -19.40
N ASN A 85 -1.65 5.58 -20.30
CA ASN A 85 -0.51 6.45 -19.98
C ASN A 85 -0.89 7.61 -19.05
N ASN A 86 -2.15 8.07 -19.10
CA ASN A 86 -2.72 9.09 -18.19
C ASN A 86 -2.59 8.75 -16.69
N ALA A 87 -2.53 7.47 -16.31
CA ALA A 87 -2.40 7.05 -14.91
C ALA A 87 -0.97 7.19 -14.37
N LEU A 88 0.02 7.27 -15.27
CA LEU A 88 1.45 7.31 -14.91
C LEU A 88 2.09 8.67 -15.20
N VAL A 89 1.59 9.37 -16.21
CA VAL A 89 2.05 10.70 -16.62
C VAL A 89 0.91 11.50 -17.22
N PHE A 90 0.83 12.78 -16.85
CA PHE A 90 -0.04 13.75 -17.49
C PHE A 90 0.84 14.88 -18.01
N SER A 91 1.01 14.96 -19.33
CA SER A 91 1.93 15.89 -19.98
C SER A 91 1.20 16.92 -20.81
N ARG A 92 1.72 18.16 -20.85
CA ARG A 92 1.21 19.22 -21.74
C ARG A 92 1.28 18.86 -23.22
N GLY A 93 2.17 17.93 -23.58
CA GLY A 93 2.37 17.47 -24.95
C GLY A 93 1.36 16.40 -25.38
N ASP A 94 0.53 15.90 -24.46
CA ASP A 94 -0.43 14.85 -24.76
C ASP A 94 -1.61 15.36 -25.59
N THR A 95 -2.07 14.53 -26.51
CA THR A 95 -3.27 14.84 -27.29
C THR A 95 -4.49 15.00 -26.37
N GLY A 96 -5.25 16.09 -26.57
CA GLY A 96 -6.46 16.38 -25.82
C GLY A 96 -6.23 17.11 -24.48
N VAL A 97 -4.99 17.46 -24.13
CA VAL A 97 -4.70 18.35 -23.00
C VAL A 97 -4.92 19.80 -23.42
N ASP A 98 -5.75 20.52 -22.65
CA ASP A 98 -5.83 21.98 -22.73
C ASP A 98 -4.61 22.55 -22.00
N VAL A 99 -3.67 23.10 -22.76
CA VAL A 99 -2.40 23.62 -22.24
C VAL A 99 -2.63 24.84 -21.34
N ALA A 100 -3.62 25.68 -21.62
CA ALA A 100 -3.90 26.84 -20.78
C ALA A 100 -4.46 26.39 -19.43
N ALA A 101 -5.44 25.51 -19.44
CA ALA A 101 -5.99 24.94 -18.21
C ALA A 101 -4.92 24.17 -17.41
N PHE A 102 -4.02 23.46 -18.08
CA PHE A 102 -2.91 22.75 -17.42
C PHE A 102 -1.90 23.72 -16.78
N ASN A 103 -1.56 24.80 -17.48
CA ASN A 103 -0.70 25.86 -16.93
C ASN A 103 -1.32 26.49 -15.69
N ASP A 104 -2.62 26.80 -15.73
CA ASP A 104 -3.34 27.37 -14.59
C ASP A 104 -3.42 26.40 -13.41
N ALA A 105 -3.74 25.13 -13.67
CA ALA A 105 -3.89 24.10 -12.64
C ALA A 105 -2.58 23.83 -11.88
N PHE A 106 -1.46 23.80 -12.60
CA PHE A 106 -0.14 23.48 -12.07
C PHE A 106 0.82 24.67 -12.18
N ALA A 107 0.35 25.88 -11.90
CA ALA A 107 1.20 27.06 -11.89
C ALA A 107 2.25 27.00 -10.75
N LEU A 108 3.47 27.49 -11.01
CA LEU A 108 4.58 27.40 -10.04
C LEU A 108 4.28 28.16 -8.74
N ASP A 109 3.58 29.29 -8.84
CA ASP A 109 3.14 30.09 -7.71
C ASP A 109 2.26 29.28 -6.73
N LYS A 110 1.35 28.45 -7.25
CA LYS A 110 0.50 27.54 -6.45
C LYS A 110 1.35 26.54 -5.68
N THR A 111 2.35 25.92 -6.32
CA THR A 111 3.27 24.99 -5.63
C THR A 111 4.05 25.66 -4.53
N LEU A 112 4.68 26.81 -4.81
CA LEU A 112 5.47 27.53 -3.82
C LEU A 112 4.62 28.03 -2.65
N THR A 113 3.42 28.57 -2.94
CA THR A 113 2.47 29.01 -1.91
C THR A 113 1.99 27.85 -1.06
N LYS A 114 1.70 26.68 -1.65
CA LYS A 114 1.29 25.51 -0.88
C LYS A 114 2.39 25.01 0.05
N ILE A 115 3.64 24.95 -0.42
CA ILE A 115 4.80 24.60 0.41
C ILE A 115 4.93 25.57 1.58
N ARG A 116 4.94 26.88 1.30
CA ARG A 116 5.04 27.89 2.36
C ARG A 116 3.90 27.82 3.37
N ASN A 117 2.66 27.69 2.91
CA ASN A 117 1.49 27.65 3.80
C ASN A 117 1.46 26.37 4.68
N THR A 118 2.30 25.37 4.38
CA THR A 118 2.41 24.12 5.15
C THR A 118 3.69 24.00 5.97
N SER A 119 4.53 25.05 6.05
CA SER A 119 5.84 25.03 6.72
C SER A 119 5.83 25.29 8.25
N SER A 120 4.67 25.22 8.93
CA SER A 120 4.37 25.53 10.35
C SER A 120 3.92 26.96 10.67
N GLU A 121 3.20 27.13 11.80
CA GLU A 121 2.66 28.42 12.30
C GLU A 121 3.73 29.41 12.78
N THR A 122 4.94 28.94 13.14
CA THR A 122 6.04 29.81 13.61
C THR A 122 6.92 30.34 12.48
N ALA A 123 6.68 29.89 11.24
CA ALA A 123 7.39 30.43 10.10
C ALA A 123 6.88 31.85 9.79
N THR A 124 7.76 32.86 9.83
CA THR A 124 7.37 34.21 9.44
C THR A 124 7.09 34.23 7.94
N ASP A 125 5.92 34.75 7.53
CA ASP A 125 5.47 34.82 6.14
C ASP A 125 6.57 35.43 5.24
N ASN A 126 7.05 34.66 4.26
CA ASN A 126 8.00 35.09 3.25
C ASN A 126 7.38 34.93 1.85
N SER A 127 7.70 35.82 0.91
CA SER A 127 7.11 35.74 -0.45
C SER A 127 7.56 34.49 -1.22
N ASN A 128 6.78 34.01 -2.20
CA ASN A 128 7.19 32.91 -3.09
C ASN A 128 8.55 33.22 -3.78
N ALA A 129 8.80 34.50 -4.10
CA ALA A 129 10.07 34.95 -4.67
C ALA A 129 11.25 34.80 -3.69
N GLN A 130 11.03 34.99 -2.39
CA GLN A 130 12.07 34.73 -1.36
C GLN A 130 12.34 33.24 -1.20
N LEU A 131 11.29 32.40 -1.21
CA LEU A 131 11.44 30.94 -1.15
C LEU A 131 12.24 30.43 -2.36
N LEU A 132 11.85 30.80 -3.58
CA LEU A 132 12.59 30.42 -4.79
C LEU A 132 13.99 31.05 -4.83
N GLY A 133 14.14 32.32 -4.41
CA GLY A 133 15.44 32.99 -4.36
C GLY A 133 16.44 32.32 -3.41
N SER A 134 15.97 31.68 -2.33
CA SER A 134 16.85 30.92 -1.43
C SER A 134 17.56 29.76 -2.15
N LEU A 135 16.92 29.12 -3.13
CA LEU A 135 17.54 28.12 -4.01
C LEU A 135 18.65 28.76 -4.84
N PHE A 136 18.34 29.86 -5.55
CA PHE A 136 19.31 30.51 -6.45
C PHE A 136 20.54 31.05 -5.71
N ASN A 137 20.37 31.52 -4.48
CA ASN A 137 21.49 31.94 -3.63
C ASN A 137 22.53 30.83 -3.39
N THR A 138 22.10 29.56 -3.37
CA THR A 138 23.03 28.45 -3.20
C THR A 138 23.84 28.14 -4.46
N LEU A 139 23.41 28.59 -5.64
CA LEU A 139 24.09 28.31 -6.92
C LEU A 139 25.43 29.02 -7.08
N THR A 140 25.72 30.06 -6.29
CA THR A 140 27.05 30.68 -6.21
C THR A 140 28.00 29.97 -5.25
N THR A 141 27.53 28.94 -4.54
CA THR A 141 28.35 28.20 -3.57
C THR A 141 29.42 27.39 -4.30
N THR A 142 30.68 27.62 -3.98
CA THR A 142 31.83 26.93 -4.59
C THR A 142 32.38 25.77 -3.77
N SER A 143 31.91 25.61 -2.53
CA SER A 143 32.26 24.44 -1.71
C SER A 143 31.21 24.17 -0.64
N LYS A 144 30.97 22.91 -0.33
CA LYS A 144 30.08 22.50 0.77
C LYS A 144 30.59 21.24 1.44
N ALA A 145 30.49 21.21 2.77
CA ALA A 145 30.87 20.05 3.56
C ALA A 145 29.78 18.97 3.51
N ASN A 146 30.20 17.72 3.32
CA ASN A 146 29.40 16.52 3.54
C ASN A 146 30.17 15.61 4.50
N GLY A 147 29.66 15.46 5.73
CA GLY A 147 30.42 14.86 6.82
C GLY A 147 31.75 15.58 7.06
N PHE A 148 32.86 14.86 6.98
CA PHE A 148 34.21 15.38 7.20
C PHE A 148 34.90 15.84 5.90
N LEU A 149 34.28 15.68 4.73
CA LEU A 149 34.85 16.07 3.45
C LEU A 149 34.24 17.39 2.96
N ASN A 150 35.08 18.34 2.56
CA ASN A 150 34.63 19.55 1.87
C ASN A 150 34.69 19.34 0.35
N MET A 151 33.54 19.32 -0.30
CA MET A 151 33.40 19.07 -1.74
C MET A 151 33.41 20.38 -2.51
N SER A 152 34.17 20.43 -3.60
CA SER A 152 34.18 21.58 -4.53
C SER A 152 32.92 21.57 -5.39
N LEU A 153 32.38 22.75 -5.65
CA LEU A 153 31.19 22.95 -6.48
C LEU A 153 31.47 23.99 -7.56
N GLN A 154 30.90 23.79 -8.74
CA GLN A 154 30.91 24.79 -9.79
C GLN A 154 29.86 25.87 -9.47
N ALA A 155 30.29 27.13 -9.38
CA ALA A 155 29.38 28.27 -9.30
C ALA A 155 28.62 28.47 -10.63
N ARG A 156 27.35 28.84 -10.52
CA ARG A 156 26.41 29.03 -11.63
C ARG A 156 25.84 30.44 -11.59
N ASN A 157 26.70 31.42 -11.88
CA ASN A 157 26.39 32.84 -11.69
C ASN A 157 25.22 33.32 -12.57
N ASN A 158 25.09 32.79 -13.79
CA ASN A 158 24.00 33.15 -14.70
C ASN A 158 22.65 32.58 -14.22
N GLU A 159 22.62 31.35 -13.72
CA GLU A 159 21.42 30.80 -13.07
C GLU A 159 21.10 31.49 -11.74
N ALA A 160 22.12 31.82 -10.94
CA ALA A 160 21.92 32.52 -9.67
C ALA A 160 21.35 33.93 -9.86
N GLY A 161 21.62 34.56 -11.01
CA GLY A 161 21.11 35.88 -11.37
C GLY A 161 19.68 35.90 -11.95
N LEU A 162 18.99 34.76 -12.03
CA LEU A 162 17.60 34.71 -12.52
C LEU A 162 16.66 35.41 -11.53
N ASP A 163 15.79 36.28 -12.04
CA ASP A 163 14.79 36.98 -11.22
C ASP A 163 13.66 36.01 -10.82
N SER A 164 13.58 35.73 -9.52
CA SER A 164 12.57 34.82 -8.97
C SER A 164 11.14 35.31 -9.18
N SER A 165 10.91 36.63 -9.15
CA SER A 165 9.57 37.21 -9.34
C SER A 165 9.10 37.07 -10.78
N ASP A 166 10.00 37.24 -11.75
CA ASP A 166 9.70 37.05 -13.17
C ASP A 166 9.41 35.58 -13.48
N LEU A 167 10.17 34.66 -12.89
CA LEU A 167 9.94 33.21 -13.04
C LEU A 167 8.58 32.76 -12.51
N ILE A 168 8.03 33.46 -11.51
CA ILE A 168 6.75 33.11 -10.86
C ILE A 168 5.56 33.80 -11.52
N ASN A 169 5.62 35.11 -11.75
CA ASN A 169 4.42 35.91 -12.04
C ASN A 169 4.18 36.18 -13.54
N ASN A 170 5.21 36.05 -14.40
CA ASN A 170 5.17 36.46 -15.81
C ASN A 170 5.26 35.27 -16.76
N ASP A 171 4.63 34.13 -16.40
CA ASP A 171 4.77 32.86 -17.12
C ASP A 171 6.24 32.45 -17.37
N GLY A 172 7.15 32.89 -16.49
CA GLY A 172 8.58 32.65 -16.65
C GLY A 172 8.95 31.17 -16.48
N MET A 173 8.16 30.43 -15.70
CA MET A 173 8.19 28.97 -15.60
C MET A 173 6.81 28.39 -15.90
N LEU A 174 6.73 27.41 -16.79
CA LEU A 174 5.49 26.71 -17.12
C LEU A 174 5.57 25.23 -16.73
N PRO A 175 4.47 24.60 -16.29
CA PRO A 175 4.46 23.17 -16.04
C PRO A 175 4.63 22.41 -17.37
N THR A 176 5.38 21.32 -17.27
CA THR A 176 5.72 20.41 -18.36
C THR A 176 4.89 19.14 -18.27
N ALA A 177 4.96 18.47 -17.12
CA ALA A 177 4.30 17.20 -16.87
C ALA A 177 4.21 16.90 -15.38
N VAL A 178 3.22 16.09 -15.00
CA VAL A 178 3.13 15.46 -13.68
C VAL A 178 3.29 13.96 -13.78
N PHE A 179 4.01 13.36 -12.85
CA PHE A 179 4.31 11.92 -12.83
C PHE A 179 3.86 11.25 -11.55
N ASN A 180 3.32 10.04 -11.73
CA ASN A 180 3.12 9.07 -10.68
C ASN A 180 4.34 8.13 -10.63
N ARG A 181 5.06 8.15 -9.50
CA ARG A 181 6.18 7.24 -9.18
C ARG A 181 5.81 6.27 -8.05
N PHE A 182 4.64 5.64 -8.15
CA PHE A 182 4.23 4.59 -7.22
C PHE A 182 5.21 3.40 -7.17
N ASP A 183 6.03 3.21 -8.20
CA ASP A 183 7.14 2.26 -8.21
C ASP A 183 8.14 2.46 -7.08
N LEU A 184 8.29 3.70 -6.60
CA LEU A 184 9.16 4.04 -5.49
C LEU A 184 8.51 3.87 -4.12
N SER A 185 7.31 3.28 -4.03
CA SER A 185 6.68 3.04 -2.73
C SER A 185 7.51 2.09 -1.88
N ALA A 186 7.59 2.35 -0.59
CA ALA A 186 8.26 1.45 0.34
C ALA A 186 7.52 0.10 0.38
N SER A 187 8.26 -1.00 0.28
CA SER A 187 7.68 -2.35 0.40
C SER A 187 7.05 -2.61 1.78
N SER A 188 7.52 -1.89 2.80
CA SER A 188 6.96 -1.83 4.16
C SER A 188 5.59 -1.13 4.20
N GLY A 189 5.35 -0.21 3.26
CA GLY A 189 4.23 0.73 3.28
C GLY A 189 4.47 1.96 4.14
N GLU A 190 5.71 2.31 4.46
CA GLU A 190 6.02 3.58 5.13
C GLU A 190 5.49 4.79 4.30
N HIS A 191 5.64 4.74 2.98
CA HIS A 191 5.14 5.76 2.05
C HIS A 191 4.67 5.15 0.72
N CYS A 192 3.80 5.86 0.01
CA CYS A 192 3.15 5.40 -1.24
C CYS A 192 3.76 6.02 -2.49
N GLY A 193 5.10 6.01 -2.53
CA GLY A 193 5.92 6.41 -3.66
C GLY A 193 6.20 7.91 -3.71
N GLU A 194 6.59 8.37 -4.89
CA GLU A 194 6.83 9.79 -5.16
C GLU A 194 5.86 10.33 -6.23
N TYR A 195 5.59 11.63 -6.20
CA TYR A 195 4.79 12.29 -7.24
C TYR A 195 5.46 13.59 -7.65
N ARG A 196 5.57 13.78 -8.96
CA ARG A 196 6.43 14.82 -9.53
C ARG A 196 5.65 15.89 -10.26
N ILE A 197 6.06 17.14 -10.10
CA ILE A 197 5.68 18.25 -10.98
C ILE A 197 6.96 18.81 -11.60
N ILE A 198 6.99 18.89 -12.92
CA ILE A 198 8.14 19.39 -13.67
C ILE A 198 7.78 20.73 -14.28
N TYR A 199 8.63 21.73 -14.07
CA TYR A 199 8.54 23.06 -14.65
C TYR A 199 9.72 23.32 -15.58
N HIS A 200 9.51 24.08 -16.64
CA HIS A 200 10.58 24.59 -17.50
C HIS A 200 10.51 26.10 -17.63
N LYS A 201 11.67 26.72 -17.83
CA LYS A 201 11.80 28.14 -18.13
C LYS A 201 11.26 28.43 -19.54
N ASN A 202 10.32 29.36 -19.63
CA ASN A 202 9.59 29.65 -20.87
C ASN A 202 10.30 30.67 -21.77
N THR A 203 11.01 31.64 -21.18
CA THR A 203 11.61 32.77 -21.90
C THR A 203 13.11 32.95 -21.60
N GLY A 204 13.83 33.62 -22.50
CA GLY A 204 15.27 33.91 -22.37
C GLY A 204 16.20 32.83 -22.91
N ALA A 205 17.52 33.08 -22.84
CA ALA A 205 18.54 32.13 -23.27
C ALA A 205 18.76 31.01 -22.23
N GLY A 206 19.17 29.82 -22.70
CA GLY A 206 19.46 28.65 -21.87
C GLY A 206 18.23 27.85 -21.45
N ARG A 207 18.41 26.55 -21.19
CA ARG A 207 17.36 25.66 -20.65
C ARG A 207 17.50 25.57 -19.14
N PHE A 208 16.38 25.60 -18.42
CA PHE A 208 16.34 25.41 -16.98
C PHE A 208 15.04 24.73 -16.59
N PHE A 209 15.14 23.65 -15.82
CA PHE A 209 13.99 22.94 -15.27
C PHE A 209 14.04 22.95 -13.75
N LEU A 210 12.86 22.98 -13.14
CA LEU A 210 12.66 22.81 -11.71
C LEU A 210 11.66 21.67 -11.49
N ILE A 211 12.04 20.68 -10.69
CA ILE A 211 11.32 19.43 -10.53
C ILE A 211 11.03 19.26 -9.04
N PHE A 212 9.76 19.16 -8.67
CA PHE A 212 9.33 18.88 -7.30
C PHE A 212 8.92 17.42 -7.21
N GLU A 213 9.64 16.61 -6.44
CA GLU A 213 9.43 15.17 -6.28
C GLU A 213 8.98 14.88 -4.83
N ALA A 214 7.68 14.94 -4.56
CA ALA A 214 7.16 14.75 -3.20
C ALA A 214 7.12 13.27 -2.83
N GLN A 215 7.67 12.88 -1.68
CA GLN A 215 7.41 11.57 -1.09
C GLN A 215 6.01 11.59 -0.46
N TYR A 216 5.14 10.69 -0.91
CA TYR A 216 3.73 10.72 -0.51
C TYR A 216 3.47 9.82 0.69
N PRO A 217 2.87 10.33 1.77
CA PRO A 217 2.63 9.54 2.96
C PRO A 217 1.63 8.41 2.70
N ASN A 218 1.75 7.31 3.44
CA ASN A 218 0.72 6.29 3.43
C ASN A 218 -0.55 6.81 4.11
N PRO A 219 -1.71 6.86 3.41
CA PRO A 219 -2.96 7.34 4.01
C PRO A 219 -3.53 6.37 5.06
N GLU A 220 -3.09 5.11 5.07
CA GLU A 220 -3.50 4.10 6.05
C GLU A 220 -2.29 3.30 6.60
N PRO A 221 -1.36 3.93 7.35
CA PRO A 221 -0.10 3.30 7.77
C PRO A 221 -0.28 1.98 8.55
N SER A 222 -1.38 1.83 9.28
CA SER A 222 -1.70 0.61 10.03
C SER A 222 -1.92 -0.62 9.14
N LYS A 223 -2.08 -0.45 7.83
CA LYS A 223 -2.24 -1.53 6.85
C LYS A 223 -0.93 -1.90 6.15
N GLY A 224 0.20 -1.32 6.55
CA GLY A 224 1.48 -1.49 5.84
C GLY A 224 1.33 -1.14 4.35
N SER A 225 1.98 -1.90 3.48
CA SER A 225 1.96 -1.65 2.03
C SER A 225 0.56 -1.70 1.40
N ALA A 226 -0.41 -2.40 1.99
CA ALA A 226 -1.80 -2.40 1.52
C ALA A 226 -2.54 -1.07 1.76
N GLY A 227 -2.02 -0.21 2.64
CA GLY A 227 -2.56 1.13 2.90
C GLY A 227 -2.47 2.07 1.70
N CYS A 228 -1.58 1.78 0.75
CA CYS A 228 -1.42 2.57 -0.46
C CYS A 228 -2.48 2.31 -1.54
N TYR A 229 -3.36 1.31 -1.37
CA TYR A 229 -4.33 0.94 -2.40
C TYR A 229 -5.21 2.09 -2.85
N ALA A 230 -5.70 2.93 -1.92
CA ALA A 230 -6.58 4.04 -2.28
C ALA A 230 -5.87 5.03 -3.22
N VAL A 231 -4.56 5.19 -3.08
CA VAL A 231 -3.73 6.02 -3.97
C VAL A 231 -3.64 5.38 -5.36
N VAL A 232 -3.37 4.08 -5.44
CA VAL A 232 -3.24 3.38 -6.72
C VAL A 232 -4.57 3.31 -7.48
N ASP A 233 -5.65 3.00 -6.78
CA ASP A 233 -7.00 2.97 -7.33
C ASP A 233 -7.45 4.35 -7.82
N PHE A 234 -7.11 5.43 -7.09
CA PHE A 234 -7.32 6.80 -7.56
C PHE A 234 -6.63 7.04 -8.91
N TRP A 235 -5.33 6.74 -9.01
CA TRP A 235 -4.58 6.94 -10.26
C TRP A 235 -5.09 6.06 -11.41
N GLN A 236 -5.51 4.82 -11.12
CA GLN A 236 -6.14 3.95 -12.12
C GLN A 236 -7.44 4.57 -12.66
N LYS A 237 -8.32 5.05 -11.77
CA LYS A 237 -9.60 5.70 -12.13
C LYS A 237 -9.38 7.02 -12.87
N VAL A 238 -8.37 7.81 -12.48
CA VAL A 238 -7.97 9.03 -13.19
C VAL A 238 -7.52 8.71 -14.61
N GLY A 239 -6.76 7.63 -14.80
CA GLY A 239 -6.31 7.19 -16.12
C GLY A 239 -7.43 6.84 -17.11
N GLN A 240 -8.62 6.51 -16.60
CA GLN A 240 -9.82 6.19 -17.40
C GLN A 240 -10.69 7.41 -17.73
N LYS A 241 -10.40 8.58 -17.15
CA LYS A 241 -11.15 9.81 -17.39
C LYS A 241 -10.68 10.52 -18.67
N THR A 242 -11.51 11.44 -19.16
CA THR A 242 -11.07 12.42 -20.17
C THR A 242 -9.97 13.31 -19.60
N LYS A 243 -9.11 13.89 -20.46
CA LYS A 243 -8.02 14.77 -20.02
C LYS A 243 -8.49 15.95 -19.16
N ALA A 244 -9.63 16.56 -19.51
CA ALA A 244 -10.22 17.65 -18.72
C ALA A 244 -10.67 17.19 -17.32
N GLN A 245 -11.31 16.03 -17.21
CA GLN A 245 -11.74 15.47 -15.92
C GLN A 245 -10.54 15.01 -15.08
N ALA A 246 -9.56 14.37 -15.70
CA ALA A 246 -8.33 13.95 -15.04
C ALA A 246 -7.57 15.16 -14.47
N LEU A 247 -7.49 16.27 -15.23
CA LEU A 247 -6.85 17.50 -14.78
C LEU A 247 -7.46 18.04 -13.49
N VAL A 248 -8.80 18.09 -13.39
CA VAL A 248 -9.50 18.57 -12.19
C VAL A 248 -9.20 17.69 -10.97
N GLU A 249 -9.19 16.35 -11.14
CA GLU A 249 -8.89 15.42 -10.05
C GLU A 249 -7.41 15.49 -9.63
N LEU A 250 -6.50 15.63 -10.60
CA LEU A 250 -5.07 15.77 -10.33
C LEU A 250 -4.75 17.08 -9.61
N GLU A 251 -5.35 18.20 -10.01
CA GLU A 251 -5.16 19.48 -9.29
C GLU A 251 -5.57 19.36 -7.82
N LYS A 252 -6.74 18.74 -7.55
CA LYS A 252 -7.19 18.47 -6.17
C LYS A 252 -6.22 17.57 -5.43
N PHE A 253 -5.84 16.44 -6.02
CA PHE A 253 -4.90 15.49 -5.41
C PHE A 253 -3.57 16.16 -5.06
N PHE A 254 -3.05 17.03 -5.92
CA PHE A 254 -1.77 17.69 -5.67
C PHE A 254 -1.84 18.83 -4.66
N TYR A 255 -2.88 19.67 -4.66
CA TYR A 255 -2.89 20.90 -3.87
C TYR A 255 -3.87 20.91 -2.69
N GLN A 256 -4.95 20.13 -2.75
CA GLN A 256 -6.04 20.16 -1.77
C GLN A 256 -6.08 18.89 -0.91
N GLY A 257 -5.77 17.74 -1.50
CA GLY A 257 -6.19 16.44 -0.97
C GLY A 257 -7.65 16.16 -1.33
N LEU A 258 -8.08 14.91 -1.17
CA LEU A 258 -9.44 14.47 -1.48
C LEU A 258 -9.79 13.18 -0.73
N GLU A 259 -11.08 12.91 -0.57
CA GLU A 259 -11.55 11.59 -0.11
C GLU A 259 -11.74 10.67 -1.31
N HIS A 260 -11.20 9.46 -1.24
CA HIS A 260 -11.31 8.44 -2.28
C HIS A 260 -11.66 7.08 -1.64
N GLU A 261 -12.83 6.54 -1.98
CA GLU A 261 -13.33 5.27 -1.42
C GLU A 261 -13.32 5.24 0.13
N GLY A 262 -13.69 6.35 0.78
CA GLY A 262 -13.70 6.47 2.25
C GLY A 262 -12.34 6.68 2.89
N VAL A 263 -11.27 6.83 2.10
CA VAL A 263 -9.91 7.11 2.58
C VAL A 263 -9.53 8.55 2.25
N ASN A 264 -9.04 9.28 3.24
CA ASN A 264 -8.55 10.64 3.04
C ASN A 264 -7.14 10.60 2.43
N LEU A 265 -7.03 11.06 1.19
CA LEU A 265 -5.76 11.24 0.48
C LEU A 265 -5.25 12.67 0.73
N PRO A 266 -4.13 12.86 1.46
CA PRO A 266 -3.59 14.20 1.68
C PRO A 266 -3.08 14.83 0.37
N ALA A 267 -2.90 16.15 0.37
CA ALA A 267 -2.31 16.87 -0.75
C ALA A 267 -0.87 16.42 -1.00
N VAL A 268 -0.51 16.17 -2.26
CA VAL A 268 0.88 15.82 -2.64
C VAL A 268 1.86 16.94 -2.28
N VAL A 269 1.51 18.19 -2.58
CA VAL A 269 2.37 19.34 -2.30
C VAL A 269 2.19 19.74 -0.83
N ASN A 270 3.23 19.49 -0.05
CA ASN A 270 3.33 19.85 1.36
C ASN A 270 4.81 20.09 1.70
N PHE A 271 5.11 21.06 2.54
CA PHE A 271 6.46 21.32 3.06
C PHE A 271 7.14 20.03 3.55
N THR A 272 6.45 19.22 4.35
CA THR A 272 7.04 18.02 4.96
C THR A 272 7.32 16.89 3.97
N HIS A 273 6.90 17.02 2.71
CA HIS A 273 7.14 16.01 1.67
C HIS A 273 8.43 16.27 0.87
N TYR A 274 9.19 17.32 1.21
CA TYR A 274 10.45 17.72 0.56
C TYR A 274 11.61 17.97 1.55
N THR A 275 11.50 17.47 2.78
CA THR A 275 12.53 17.63 3.83
C THR A 275 13.67 16.61 3.68
N HIS A 276 14.73 16.73 4.47
CA HIS A 276 15.90 15.82 4.41
C HIS A 276 15.58 14.32 4.52
N GLU A 277 14.47 13.96 5.17
CA GLU A 277 14.03 12.56 5.33
C GLU A 277 12.99 12.13 4.28
N THR A 278 12.49 13.07 3.48
CA THR A 278 11.41 12.84 2.52
C THR A 278 11.85 13.27 1.12
N GLY A 279 10.90 13.63 0.25
CA GLY A 279 11.13 13.91 -1.17
C GLY A 279 12.12 15.06 -1.45
N GLN A 280 12.23 15.47 -2.71
CA GLN A 280 13.31 16.35 -3.15
C GLN A 280 12.86 17.36 -4.20
N ILE A 281 13.62 18.44 -4.31
CA ILE A 281 13.46 19.44 -5.37
C ILE A 281 14.75 19.45 -6.17
N ARG A 282 14.66 19.35 -7.49
CA ARG A 282 15.83 19.27 -8.37
C ARG A 282 15.79 20.37 -9.40
N SER A 283 16.95 20.97 -9.66
CA SER A 283 17.14 21.84 -10.81
C SER A 283 18.01 21.16 -11.84
N ASN A 284 17.62 21.28 -13.11
CA ASN A 284 18.36 20.75 -14.24
C ASN A 284 18.70 21.94 -15.17
N GLN A 285 20.00 22.25 -15.24
CA GLN A 285 20.52 23.56 -15.62
C GLN A 285 21.39 23.48 -16.88
N PHE A 286 21.15 24.38 -17.83
CA PHE A 286 21.91 24.50 -19.07
C PHE A 286 22.19 25.97 -19.46
N VAL A 287 21.96 26.93 -18.56
CA VAL A 287 22.18 28.34 -18.90
C VAL A 287 23.67 28.57 -19.16
N ASP A 288 24.52 27.98 -18.33
CA ASP A 288 25.95 27.81 -18.61
C ASP A 288 26.31 26.35 -18.92
N GLY A 289 27.30 26.13 -19.80
CA GLY A 289 27.88 24.80 -20.02
C GLY A 289 28.93 24.46 -18.95
N PRO A 290 29.13 23.18 -18.57
CA PRO A 290 28.35 22.01 -18.97
C PRO A 290 26.97 21.96 -18.27
N TRP A 291 26.14 21.01 -18.70
CA TRP A 291 24.88 20.66 -18.02
C TRP A 291 25.14 20.31 -16.55
N GLN A 292 24.22 20.69 -15.68
CA GLN A 292 24.32 20.41 -14.25
C GLN A 292 22.97 20.09 -13.61
N LEU A 293 22.97 19.13 -12.69
CA LEU A 293 21.87 18.86 -11.77
C LEU A 293 22.25 19.25 -10.34
N ARG A 294 21.30 19.86 -9.62
CA ARG A 294 21.39 20.20 -8.19
C ARG A 294 20.13 19.73 -7.48
N GLU A 295 20.26 19.31 -6.23
CA GLU A 295 19.16 18.89 -5.36
C GLU A 295 18.99 19.88 -4.19
N PHE A 296 17.74 20.04 -3.75
CA PHE A 296 17.33 20.92 -2.67
C PHE A 296 16.25 20.27 -1.82
N LYS A 297 16.19 20.67 -0.56
CA LYS A 297 15.17 20.30 0.42
C LYS A 297 14.50 21.54 0.98
N THR A 298 13.26 21.40 1.40
CA THR A 298 12.59 22.41 2.21
C THR A 298 13.16 22.39 3.63
N ASP A 299 13.50 23.57 4.14
CA ASP A 299 14.03 23.75 5.49
C ASP A 299 13.55 25.09 6.08
N ILE A 300 13.77 25.30 7.36
CA ILE A 300 13.50 26.55 8.07
C ILE A 300 14.84 27.20 8.45
N ASP A 301 15.09 28.41 7.96
CA ASP A 301 16.30 29.15 8.27
C ASP A 301 16.35 29.62 9.74
N THR A 302 17.48 30.19 10.15
CA THR A 302 17.69 30.71 11.52
C THR A 302 16.76 31.86 11.90
N ASN A 303 16.07 32.48 10.94
CA ASN A 303 15.07 33.53 11.15
C ASN A 303 13.64 32.98 11.15
N GLY A 304 13.47 31.64 11.08
CA GLY A 304 12.16 31.01 11.00
C GLY A 304 11.48 31.19 9.64
N LYS A 305 12.23 31.22 8.53
CA LYS A 305 11.65 31.34 7.18
C LYS A 305 11.82 30.04 6.40
N ALA A 306 10.79 29.65 5.65
CA ALA A 306 10.87 28.54 4.73
C ALA A 306 11.89 28.83 3.62
N ILE A 307 12.84 27.94 3.41
CA ILE A 307 13.88 28.03 2.38
C ILE A 307 14.00 26.71 1.62
N LEU A 308 14.64 26.79 0.45
CA LEU A 308 15.09 25.65 -0.34
C LEU A 308 16.60 25.52 -0.16
N ALA A 309 17.01 24.66 0.76
CA ALA A 309 18.41 24.43 1.10
C ALA A 309 19.02 23.41 0.15
N ALA A 310 20.23 23.67 -0.36
CA ALA A 310 20.95 22.72 -1.21
C ALA A 310 21.22 21.40 -0.45
N ASP A 311 21.09 20.27 -1.12
CA ASP A 311 21.37 18.95 -0.56
C ASP A 311 22.15 18.08 -1.54
N THR A 312 22.70 16.96 -1.06
CA THR A 312 23.43 16.03 -1.91
C THR A 312 22.51 15.45 -2.97
N VAL A 313 23.02 15.26 -4.19
CA VAL A 313 22.27 14.60 -5.25
C VAL A 313 22.21 13.11 -4.93
N LYS A 314 21.00 12.61 -4.67
CA LYS A 314 20.79 11.21 -4.30
C LYS A 314 21.33 10.25 -5.37
N ASP A 315 21.93 9.15 -4.93
CA ASP A 315 22.54 8.10 -5.76
C ASP A 315 23.63 8.61 -6.73
N ASN A 316 24.31 9.69 -6.35
CA ASN A 316 25.36 10.29 -7.16
C ASN A 316 26.67 10.46 -6.34
N PRO A 317 27.39 9.36 -6.05
CA PRO A 317 28.64 9.40 -5.30
C PRO A 317 29.71 10.23 -6.02
N LEU A 318 30.62 10.83 -5.24
CA LEU A 318 31.79 11.52 -5.77
C LEU A 318 32.56 10.65 -6.76
N LYS A 319 32.73 11.14 -7.99
CA LYS A 319 33.49 10.45 -9.05
C LYS A 319 34.86 9.98 -8.64
N GLN A 320 35.55 10.75 -7.78
CA GLN A 320 36.90 10.41 -7.32
C GLN A 320 36.90 9.04 -6.67
N LEU A 321 35.83 8.63 -5.99
CA LEU A 321 35.70 7.33 -5.33
C LEU A 321 35.83 6.15 -6.32
N PHE A 322 35.55 6.38 -7.62
CA PHE A 322 35.69 5.41 -8.71
C PHE A 322 37.05 5.43 -9.42
N ASP A 323 37.98 6.30 -8.99
CA ASP A 323 39.38 6.31 -9.43
C ASP A 323 40.32 5.60 -8.44
N ASN A 324 41.53 5.23 -8.87
CA ASN A 324 42.57 4.79 -7.92
C ASN A 324 42.97 5.96 -7.02
N GLU A 325 43.34 5.65 -5.77
CA GLU A 325 43.92 6.65 -4.86
C GLU A 325 45.09 7.38 -5.51
N GLN A 326 45.08 8.72 -5.42
CA GLN A 326 46.19 9.56 -5.85
C GLN A 326 46.94 10.14 -4.65
N ASN A 327 48.26 10.27 -4.76
CA ASN A 327 49.10 10.85 -3.71
C ASN A 327 48.69 12.29 -3.34
N SER A 328 48.15 13.04 -4.30
CA SER A 328 47.71 14.43 -4.15
C SER A 328 46.33 14.59 -3.47
N GLU A 329 45.62 13.50 -3.18
CA GLU A 329 44.32 13.54 -2.49
C GLU A 329 44.48 13.96 -1.03
N SER A 330 43.45 14.63 -0.49
CA SER A 330 43.40 14.95 0.93
C SER A 330 43.23 13.67 1.77
N ASN A 331 43.63 13.72 3.04
CA ASN A 331 43.49 12.56 3.94
C ASN A 331 42.02 12.16 4.13
N GLU A 332 41.12 13.14 4.10
CA GLU A 332 39.67 12.96 4.18
C GLU A 332 39.18 12.15 2.97
N LEU A 333 39.57 12.52 1.75
CA LEU A 333 39.14 11.78 0.55
C LEU A 333 39.67 10.34 0.55
N LYS A 334 40.91 10.12 1.01
CA LYS A 334 41.49 8.77 1.18
C LYS A 334 40.73 7.92 2.20
N ALA A 335 40.35 8.53 3.34
CA ALA A 335 39.53 7.87 4.35
C ALA A 335 38.13 7.52 3.79
N LEU A 336 37.47 8.48 3.13
CA LEU A 336 36.15 8.27 2.52
C LEU A 336 36.20 7.17 1.46
N ARG A 337 37.25 7.13 0.62
CA ARG A 337 37.50 6.06 -0.36
C ARG A 337 37.62 4.69 0.29
N THR A 338 38.29 4.60 1.43
CA THR A 338 38.42 3.33 2.16
C THR A 338 37.06 2.82 2.62
N TYR A 339 36.22 3.69 3.17
CA TYR A 339 34.84 3.33 3.55
C TYR A 339 34.00 2.97 2.32
N PHE A 340 34.09 3.76 1.25
CA PHE A 340 33.35 3.51 0.02
C PHE A 340 33.72 2.17 -0.60
N ASN A 341 35.00 1.84 -0.74
CA ASN A 341 35.44 0.55 -1.28
C ASN A 341 34.89 -0.62 -0.45
N ASN A 342 34.86 -0.47 0.89
CA ASN A 342 34.31 -1.50 1.78
C ASN A 342 32.79 -1.64 1.62
N ASP A 343 32.03 -0.54 1.61
CA ASP A 343 30.57 -0.60 1.44
C ASP A 343 30.19 -1.04 0.02
N PHE A 344 30.99 -0.67 -0.99
CA PHE A 344 30.78 -1.10 -2.36
C PHE A 344 30.94 -2.62 -2.51
N ASP A 345 32.01 -3.19 -1.95
CA ASP A 345 32.26 -4.64 -1.95
C ASP A 345 31.18 -5.42 -1.18
N ASN A 346 30.81 -4.94 0.01
CA ASN A 346 29.89 -5.66 0.90
C ASN A 346 28.39 -5.47 0.56
N HIS A 347 28.03 -4.38 -0.13
CA HIS A 347 26.62 -3.99 -0.29
C HIS A 347 26.27 -3.53 -1.72
N TYR A 348 27.01 -2.59 -2.29
CA TYR A 348 26.56 -1.94 -3.52
C TYR A 348 26.66 -2.84 -4.75
N ILE A 349 27.65 -3.74 -4.84
CA ILE A 349 27.69 -4.74 -5.92
C ILE A 349 26.48 -5.67 -5.85
N ASP A 350 26.08 -6.05 -4.64
CA ASP A 350 24.89 -6.87 -4.42
C ASP A 350 23.61 -6.16 -4.89
N ASN A 351 23.47 -4.86 -4.61
CA ASN A 351 22.35 -4.06 -5.09
C ASN A 351 22.35 -3.95 -6.64
N LEU A 352 23.52 -3.78 -7.25
CA LEU A 352 23.69 -3.72 -8.70
C LEU A 352 23.43 -5.07 -9.39
N LEU A 353 23.56 -6.20 -8.68
CA LEU A 353 23.31 -7.57 -9.14
C LEU A 353 22.00 -8.16 -8.61
N THR A 354 21.11 -7.33 -8.05
CA THR A 354 19.83 -7.77 -7.49
C THR A 354 19.01 -8.65 -8.46
N PRO A 355 18.87 -8.32 -9.76
CA PRO A 355 18.12 -9.17 -10.70
C PRO A 355 18.69 -10.58 -10.82
N GLU A 356 20.02 -10.72 -10.90
CA GLU A 356 20.72 -11.99 -11.06
C GLU A 356 20.77 -12.81 -9.77
N LYS A 357 20.76 -12.16 -8.60
CA LYS A 357 20.64 -12.84 -7.31
C LYS A 357 19.26 -13.46 -7.09
N HIS A 358 18.23 -12.91 -7.72
CA HIS A 358 16.86 -13.40 -7.60
C HIS A 358 16.50 -14.48 -8.62
N THR A 359 17.21 -14.56 -9.75
CA THR A 359 16.94 -15.54 -10.80
C THR A 359 18.16 -15.80 -11.67
N ASN A 360 18.32 -17.05 -12.11
CA ASN A 360 19.45 -17.46 -12.95
C ASN A 360 19.43 -16.86 -14.36
N ASN A 361 18.28 -16.33 -14.82
CA ASN A 361 18.15 -15.74 -16.15
C ASN A 361 17.07 -14.64 -16.18
N PRO A 362 17.33 -13.47 -15.58
CA PRO A 362 16.39 -12.36 -15.61
C PRO A 362 16.23 -11.83 -17.04
N ASP A 363 15.01 -11.44 -17.42
CA ASP A 363 14.77 -10.78 -18.70
C ASP A 363 15.32 -9.34 -18.70
N ALA A 364 15.52 -8.77 -19.89
CA ALA A 364 16.11 -7.44 -20.07
C ALA A 364 15.35 -6.32 -19.32
N SER A 365 14.01 -6.39 -19.27
CA SER A 365 13.20 -5.40 -18.55
C SER A 365 13.41 -5.54 -17.04
N SER A 366 13.43 -6.77 -16.52
CA SER A 366 13.71 -7.05 -15.11
C SER A 366 15.11 -6.61 -14.69
N ILE A 367 16.10 -6.72 -15.58
CA ILE A 367 17.44 -6.18 -15.36
C ILE A 367 17.39 -4.65 -15.26
N ILE A 368 16.89 -3.96 -16.30
CA ILE A 368 16.90 -2.49 -16.38
C ILE A 368 16.14 -1.83 -15.22
N ASN A 369 15.06 -2.46 -14.74
CA ASN A 369 14.21 -1.90 -13.68
C ASN A 369 14.55 -2.41 -12.27
N GLY A 370 15.48 -3.35 -12.13
CA GLY A 370 15.66 -4.12 -10.89
C GLY A 370 17.00 -3.93 -10.19
N PHE A 371 17.87 -3.06 -10.69
CA PHE A 371 19.12 -2.71 -10.00
C PHE A 371 19.08 -1.26 -9.50
N GLY A 372 19.81 -1.03 -8.42
CA GLY A 372 20.05 0.30 -7.85
C GLY A 372 21.44 0.35 -7.24
N LEU A 373 21.96 1.56 -6.99
CA LEU A 373 23.19 1.72 -6.24
C LEU A 373 22.89 1.75 -4.74
N GLY A 374 22.01 2.66 -4.31
CA GLY A 374 21.61 2.80 -2.91
C GLY A 374 22.76 3.30 -2.04
N SER A 375 23.54 4.25 -2.56
CA SER A 375 24.70 4.78 -1.84
C SER A 375 24.28 5.69 -0.68
N ASP A 376 25.02 5.60 0.42
CA ASP A 376 24.79 6.48 1.57
C ASP A 376 25.06 7.95 1.19
N ASN A 377 24.25 8.86 1.73
CA ASN A 377 24.34 10.29 1.39
C ASN A 377 25.72 10.92 1.66
N HIS A 378 26.53 10.39 2.58
CA HIS A 378 27.87 10.93 2.83
C HIS A 378 28.86 10.70 1.68
N TYR A 379 28.56 9.82 0.74
CA TYR A 379 29.36 9.63 -0.48
C TYR A 379 28.94 10.58 -1.61
N ASN A 380 27.69 11.06 -1.57
CA ASN A 380 27.07 11.79 -2.65
C ASN A 380 27.59 13.24 -2.73
N GLU A 381 27.80 13.71 -3.95
CA GLU A 381 28.13 15.12 -4.21
C GLU A 381 26.89 16.02 -4.23
N PHE A 382 27.06 17.33 -4.01
CA PHE A 382 25.98 18.32 -4.12
C PHE A 382 25.67 18.73 -5.56
N GLN A 383 26.13 17.93 -6.53
CA GLN A 383 26.30 18.28 -7.93
C GLN A 383 26.19 17.01 -8.74
N SER A 384 25.74 17.08 -9.99
CA SER A 384 26.07 16.07 -11.00
C SER A 384 26.27 16.81 -12.30
N ASP A 385 27.32 16.48 -13.05
CA ASP A 385 27.58 17.06 -14.35
C ASP A 385 27.88 15.99 -15.38
N SER A 386 27.58 16.26 -16.64
CA SER A 386 27.78 15.27 -17.71
C SER A 386 29.16 15.37 -18.32
N SER A 387 30.13 15.89 -17.58
CA SER A 387 31.49 15.92 -18.09
C SER A 387 31.97 14.47 -18.26
N SER A 388 32.73 14.20 -19.32
CA SER A 388 33.39 12.90 -19.49
C SER A 388 34.35 12.56 -18.32
N SER A 389 34.66 13.56 -17.50
CA SER A 389 35.46 13.41 -16.29
C SER A 389 34.64 12.88 -15.11
N ASP A 390 33.30 12.98 -15.13
CA ASP A 390 32.33 12.52 -14.12
C ASP A 390 31.79 11.11 -14.41
N ASN A 391 32.55 10.32 -15.17
CA ASN A 391 32.15 8.99 -15.61
C ASN A 391 32.58 7.94 -14.56
N THR A 392 31.62 7.48 -13.77
CA THR A 392 31.78 6.42 -12.75
C THR A 392 31.95 5.02 -13.36
N ALA A 393 31.66 4.86 -14.66
CA ALA A 393 31.87 3.60 -15.36
C ALA A 393 33.34 3.35 -15.76
N ASN A 394 34.23 4.33 -15.58
CA ASN A 394 35.63 4.20 -15.99
C ASN A 394 36.36 3.09 -15.18
N PRO A 395 37.10 2.16 -15.82
CA PRO A 395 37.81 1.08 -15.12
C PRO A 395 39.10 1.55 -14.42
N ARG A 396 39.07 2.69 -13.70
CA ARG A 396 40.27 3.23 -13.06
C ARG A 396 40.53 2.63 -11.70
N ASN A 397 39.51 2.49 -10.84
CA ASN A 397 39.69 1.89 -9.50
C ASN A 397 39.84 0.36 -9.60
N THR A 398 41.07 -0.13 -9.37
CA THR A 398 41.41 -1.55 -9.45
C THR A 398 40.83 -2.36 -8.30
N THR A 399 40.66 -1.76 -7.11
CA THR A 399 40.04 -2.40 -5.96
C THR A 399 38.57 -2.73 -6.24
N LEU A 400 37.80 -1.76 -6.75
CA LEU A 400 36.41 -2.00 -7.16
C LEU A 400 36.33 -3.01 -8.31
N GLY A 401 37.25 -2.92 -9.28
CA GLY A 401 37.35 -3.89 -10.37
C GLY A 401 37.54 -5.33 -9.87
N SER A 402 38.41 -5.53 -8.89
CA SER A 402 38.63 -6.84 -8.25
C SER A 402 37.40 -7.31 -7.45
N ALA A 403 36.77 -6.42 -6.67
CA ALA A 403 35.55 -6.73 -5.92
C ALA A 403 34.42 -7.20 -6.85
N ILE A 404 34.21 -6.49 -7.97
CA ILE A 404 33.21 -6.87 -8.98
C ILE A 404 33.54 -8.24 -9.58
N ASN A 405 34.80 -8.48 -10.00
CA ASN A 405 35.19 -9.78 -10.54
C ASN A 405 34.93 -10.92 -9.55
N ASN A 406 35.34 -10.75 -8.30
CA ASN A 406 35.12 -11.75 -7.25
C ASN A 406 33.63 -12.08 -7.09
N LYS A 407 32.76 -11.05 -7.15
CA LYS A 407 31.31 -11.24 -7.01
C LYS A 407 30.68 -11.92 -8.22
N LEU A 408 31.14 -11.60 -9.43
CA LEU A 408 30.71 -12.29 -10.64
C LEU A 408 31.11 -13.77 -10.62
N ASP A 409 32.31 -14.08 -10.13
CA ASP A 409 32.78 -15.46 -9.94
C ASP A 409 31.96 -16.19 -8.86
N GLU A 410 31.68 -15.54 -7.72
CA GLU A 410 30.82 -16.06 -6.64
C GLU A 410 29.44 -16.48 -7.15
N LEU A 411 28.83 -15.65 -8.00
CA LEU A 411 27.51 -15.91 -8.59
C LEU A 411 27.55 -16.75 -9.88
N SER A 412 28.73 -17.21 -10.31
CA SER A 412 28.93 -17.99 -11.54
C SER A 412 28.44 -17.28 -12.82
N LEU A 413 28.52 -15.96 -12.86
CA LEU A 413 28.04 -15.10 -13.97
C LEU A 413 29.12 -14.92 -15.06
N SER A 414 29.59 -16.01 -15.65
CA SER A 414 30.73 -16.00 -16.60
C SER A 414 30.52 -15.21 -17.89
N SER A 415 29.27 -14.90 -18.27
CA SER A 415 28.95 -14.05 -19.42
C SER A 415 29.01 -12.55 -19.10
N TYR A 416 29.02 -12.19 -17.81
CA TYR A 416 29.07 -10.79 -17.37
C TYR A 416 30.51 -10.28 -17.34
N THR A 417 30.66 -8.98 -17.59
CA THR A 417 31.95 -8.29 -17.44
C THR A 417 31.89 -7.26 -16.32
N PRO A 418 33.02 -6.93 -15.66
CA PRO A 418 33.05 -5.85 -14.69
C PRO A 418 32.62 -4.50 -15.26
N GLN A 419 32.78 -4.31 -16.58
CA GLN A 419 32.36 -3.08 -17.24
C GLN A 419 30.84 -2.94 -17.25
N MET A 420 30.09 -4.03 -17.40
CA MET A 420 28.63 -4.00 -17.33
C MET A 420 28.15 -3.53 -15.95
N ILE A 421 28.78 -3.98 -14.88
CA ILE A 421 28.41 -3.60 -13.50
C ILE A 421 28.78 -2.14 -13.21
N ARG A 422 29.92 -1.67 -13.73
CA ARG A 422 30.29 -0.26 -13.73
C ARG A 422 29.29 0.61 -14.51
N ASN A 423 28.82 0.14 -15.66
CA ASN A 423 27.78 0.83 -16.43
C ASN A 423 26.45 0.90 -15.66
N ARG A 424 26.12 -0.12 -14.84
CA ARG A 424 24.95 -0.06 -13.93
C ARG A 424 25.13 1.01 -12.87
N ALA A 425 26.31 1.12 -12.25
CA ALA A 425 26.60 2.18 -11.28
C ALA A 425 26.45 3.58 -11.91
N GLU A 426 27.01 3.78 -13.11
CA GLU A 426 26.85 5.03 -13.86
C GLU A 426 25.39 5.29 -14.22
N ALA A 427 24.64 4.29 -14.67
CA ALA A 427 23.21 4.46 -15.00
C ALA A 427 22.35 4.96 -13.82
N MET A 428 22.81 4.75 -12.57
CA MET A 428 22.14 5.26 -11.37
C MET A 428 22.55 6.68 -11.00
N SER A 429 23.69 7.17 -11.51
CA SER A 429 24.05 8.58 -11.40
C SER A 429 23.13 9.45 -12.25
N CYS A 430 23.02 10.73 -11.91
CA CYS A 430 22.17 11.64 -12.67
C CYS A 430 22.70 11.84 -14.10
N SER A 431 24.01 11.99 -14.27
CA SER A 431 24.64 12.13 -15.58
C SER A 431 24.51 10.86 -16.43
N GLY A 432 24.61 9.67 -15.83
CA GLY A 432 24.41 8.40 -16.54
C GLY A 432 22.98 8.15 -16.99
N CYS A 433 22.01 8.35 -16.10
CA CYS A 433 20.60 8.21 -16.45
C CYS A 433 20.17 9.16 -17.59
N HIS A 434 20.71 10.39 -17.59
CA HIS A 434 20.36 11.44 -18.55
C HIS A 434 21.18 11.44 -19.84
N GLN A 435 22.43 10.94 -19.85
CA GLN A 435 23.26 10.94 -21.05
C GLN A 435 24.33 9.84 -21.09
N ASN A 436 25.17 9.73 -20.07
CA ASN A 436 26.44 8.99 -20.18
C ASN A 436 26.24 7.48 -20.37
N SER A 437 25.11 6.93 -19.95
CA SER A 437 24.79 5.50 -20.09
C SER A 437 23.96 5.18 -21.33
N ASN A 438 23.63 6.14 -22.20
CA ASN A 438 22.82 5.87 -23.40
C ASN A 438 23.49 4.79 -24.28
N GLY A 439 22.83 3.65 -24.43
CA GLY A 439 23.32 2.51 -25.21
C GLY A 439 24.45 1.72 -24.55
N ALA A 440 24.84 2.03 -23.31
CA ALA A 440 25.85 1.28 -22.57
C ALA A 440 25.34 -0.13 -22.25
N GLU A 441 26.17 -1.15 -22.46
CA GLU A 441 25.82 -2.53 -22.15
C GLU A 441 25.84 -2.76 -20.63
N VAL A 442 24.70 -3.10 -20.04
CA VAL A 442 24.52 -3.28 -18.58
C VAL A 442 24.35 -4.76 -18.19
N ALA A 443 24.13 -5.63 -19.15
CA ALA A 443 24.18 -7.08 -19.04
C ALA A 443 24.43 -7.68 -20.43
N PRO A 444 24.75 -8.99 -20.55
CA PRO A 444 24.99 -9.61 -21.84
C PRO A 444 23.83 -9.41 -22.82
N ASN A 445 24.05 -8.66 -23.90
CA ASN A 445 23.03 -8.29 -24.90
C ASN A 445 21.88 -7.43 -24.36
N VAL A 446 22.09 -6.72 -23.24
CA VAL A 446 21.13 -5.77 -22.67
C VAL A 446 21.79 -4.41 -22.56
N ASN A 447 21.26 -3.44 -23.31
CA ASN A 447 21.76 -2.08 -23.33
C ASN A 447 20.82 -1.16 -22.55
N TRP A 448 21.40 -0.23 -21.82
CA TRP A 448 20.65 0.83 -21.15
C TRP A 448 19.92 1.69 -22.19
N PRO A 449 18.62 2.00 -21.96
CA PRO A 449 17.80 2.67 -22.96
C PRO A 449 18.22 4.12 -23.18
N ASN A 450 17.97 4.63 -24.39
CA ASN A 450 18.33 6.00 -24.75
C ASN A 450 17.40 7.04 -24.12
N SER A 451 17.98 8.04 -23.48
CA SER A 451 17.31 9.26 -23.00
C SER A 451 17.03 10.26 -24.13
N GLY A 452 16.23 11.30 -23.84
CA GLY A 452 15.89 12.39 -24.75
C GLY A 452 16.90 13.53 -24.72
N PHE A 453 18.21 13.22 -24.68
CA PHE A 453 19.33 14.16 -24.55
C PHE A 453 19.19 15.11 -23.34
N PHE A 454 19.72 14.66 -22.19
CA PHE A 454 19.70 15.35 -20.89
C PHE A 454 18.34 15.57 -20.22
N VAL A 455 17.24 15.24 -20.87
CA VAL A 455 15.92 15.26 -20.25
C VAL A 455 15.11 14.04 -20.66
N HIS A 456 14.26 13.57 -19.76
CA HIS A 456 13.31 12.50 -20.05
C HIS A 456 11.95 13.03 -20.50
N VAL A 457 11.66 14.31 -20.23
CA VAL A 457 10.56 15.06 -20.81
C VAL A 457 11.08 16.44 -21.24
N ASN A 458 10.84 16.83 -22.48
CA ASN A 458 11.24 18.15 -22.96
C ASN A 458 10.18 19.22 -22.61
N GLU A 459 10.49 20.48 -22.90
CA GLU A 459 9.66 21.66 -22.64
C GLU A 459 8.28 21.58 -23.31
N ARG A 460 8.16 20.82 -24.41
CA ARG A 460 6.89 20.57 -25.10
C ARG A 460 6.08 19.43 -24.50
N GLY A 461 6.62 18.73 -23.51
CA GLY A 461 6.00 17.56 -22.90
C GLY A 461 6.26 16.23 -23.62
N SER A 462 7.15 16.19 -24.62
CA SER A 462 7.49 14.93 -25.31
C SER A 462 8.38 14.06 -24.42
N LEU A 463 8.03 12.78 -24.28
CA LEU A 463 8.74 11.81 -23.45
C LEU A 463 9.85 11.10 -24.23
N SER A 464 10.96 10.78 -23.56
CA SER A 464 12.08 10.01 -24.13
C SER A 464 11.72 8.52 -24.34
N SER A 465 12.42 7.85 -25.26
CA SER A 465 12.30 6.40 -25.50
C SER A 465 12.52 5.57 -24.22
N ALA A 466 13.48 5.95 -23.37
CA ALA A 466 13.69 5.28 -22.09
C ALA A 466 12.42 5.26 -21.21
N LEU A 467 11.66 6.37 -21.16
CA LEU A 467 10.39 6.39 -20.43
C LEU A 467 9.32 5.56 -21.13
N THR A 468 9.10 5.79 -22.43
CA THR A 468 7.95 5.22 -23.14
C THR A 468 8.09 3.73 -23.41
N GLU A 469 9.31 3.23 -23.55
CA GLU A 469 9.58 1.85 -23.93
C GLU A 469 10.02 0.96 -22.76
N GLN A 470 10.57 1.53 -21.68
CA GLN A 470 11.10 0.75 -20.54
C GLN A 470 10.39 1.06 -19.22
N PHE A 471 10.54 2.29 -18.69
CA PHE A 471 10.16 2.57 -17.31
C PHE A 471 8.64 2.71 -17.11
N LEU A 472 7.91 3.33 -18.03
CA LEU A 472 6.45 3.45 -17.92
C LEU A 472 5.75 2.09 -18.09
N PRO A 473 6.11 1.23 -19.06
CA PRO A 473 5.57 -0.12 -19.15
C PRO A 473 5.83 -0.97 -17.89
N ALA A 474 7.04 -0.95 -17.35
CA ALA A 474 7.36 -1.69 -16.11
C ALA A 474 6.51 -1.20 -14.93
N ARG A 475 6.37 0.12 -14.77
CA ARG A 475 5.52 0.72 -13.75
C ARG A 475 4.04 0.34 -13.94
N ALA A 476 3.52 0.35 -15.17
CA ALA A 476 2.15 -0.09 -15.45
C ALA A 476 1.92 -1.55 -15.00
N LYS A 477 2.89 -2.43 -15.27
CA LYS A 477 2.84 -3.84 -14.87
C LYS A 477 2.81 -3.99 -13.35
N LEU A 478 3.65 -3.24 -12.63
CA LEU A 478 3.66 -3.18 -11.18
C LEU A 478 2.31 -2.71 -10.62
N LEU A 479 1.75 -1.59 -11.09
CA LEU A 479 0.46 -1.08 -10.58
C LEU A 479 -0.65 -2.11 -10.77
N LYS A 480 -0.70 -2.77 -11.93
CA LYS A 480 -1.70 -3.82 -12.23
C LYS A 480 -1.57 -4.98 -11.26
N ASN A 481 -0.36 -5.51 -11.07
CA ASN A 481 -0.12 -6.61 -10.14
C ASN A 481 -0.42 -6.21 -8.69
N TYR A 482 0.02 -5.03 -8.25
CA TYR A 482 -0.26 -4.52 -6.91
C TYR A 482 -1.78 -4.42 -6.66
N LEU A 483 -2.54 -3.89 -7.62
CA LEU A 483 -4.01 -3.84 -7.53
C LEU A 483 -4.59 -5.25 -7.42
N GLN A 484 -4.16 -6.20 -8.25
CA GLN A 484 -4.66 -7.58 -8.21
C GLN A 484 -4.36 -8.26 -6.87
N GLU A 485 -3.11 -8.17 -6.39
CA GLU A 485 -2.68 -8.79 -5.14
C GLU A 485 -3.38 -8.16 -3.93
N THR A 486 -3.45 -6.82 -3.89
CA THR A 486 -4.03 -6.09 -2.76
C THR A 486 -5.56 -6.15 -2.78
N GLN A 487 -6.19 -6.22 -3.96
CA GLN A 487 -7.63 -6.45 -4.10
C GLN A 487 -8.02 -7.87 -3.65
N ALA A 488 -7.20 -8.89 -3.95
CA ALA A 488 -7.40 -10.24 -3.41
C ALA A 488 -7.23 -10.31 -1.88
N GLN A 489 -6.30 -9.52 -1.31
CA GLN A 489 -6.11 -9.39 0.14
C GLN A 489 -7.20 -8.56 0.84
N ARG A 490 -7.98 -7.78 0.09
CA ARG A 490 -9.03 -6.91 0.62
C ARG A 490 -10.31 -7.62 1.04
N CYS A 491 -10.40 -8.95 1.04
CA CYS A 491 -11.49 -9.67 1.74
C CYS A 491 -11.37 -9.54 3.27
N GLY A 492 -11.57 -8.34 3.82
CA GLY A 492 -11.38 -8.06 5.25
C GLY A 492 -12.37 -8.78 6.20
N PRO A 493 -12.42 -8.37 7.49
CA PRO A 493 -13.30 -8.94 8.53
C PRO A 493 -14.81 -8.89 8.22
N ALA A 494 -15.22 -8.17 7.16
CA ALA A 494 -16.59 -8.01 6.72
C ALA A 494 -17.05 -9.03 5.65
N CYS A 495 -16.18 -9.97 5.23
CA CYS A 495 -16.58 -11.00 4.27
C CYS A 495 -17.63 -11.94 4.90
N GLN A 496 -18.90 -11.69 4.61
CA GLN A 496 -20.04 -12.53 4.99
C GLN A 496 -20.47 -13.33 3.76
N LEU A 497 -20.45 -14.66 3.87
CA LEU A 497 -20.84 -15.58 2.80
C LEU A 497 -22.31 -16.02 2.94
N GLY A 498 -23.07 -15.97 1.85
CA GLY A 498 -24.42 -16.56 1.72
C GLY A 498 -24.46 -17.63 0.62
N SER A 499 -25.02 -18.82 0.90
CA SER A 499 -25.04 -19.95 -0.05
C SER A 499 -26.42 -20.62 -0.10
N ALA A 500 -26.86 -21.08 -1.29
CA ALA A 500 -28.14 -21.79 -1.48
C ALA A 500 -28.03 -22.99 -2.47
N SER A 501 -28.94 -23.98 -2.41
CA SER A 501 -29.10 -25.05 -3.46
C SER A 501 -30.44 -25.84 -3.39
N SER A 502 -30.83 -26.54 -4.48
CA SER A 502 -32.01 -27.40 -4.63
C SER A 502 -31.68 -28.75 -5.31
N ILE A 503 -32.46 -29.81 -5.04
CA ILE A 503 -32.30 -31.15 -5.65
C ILE A 503 -33.36 -31.30 -6.72
N GLY A 504 -32.95 -31.11 -7.97
CA GLY A 504 -33.83 -31.08 -9.14
C GLY A 504 -33.74 -29.80 -9.99
N GLY A 505 -32.89 -28.82 -9.62
CA GLY A 505 -32.66 -27.58 -10.40
C GLY A 505 -31.61 -26.66 -9.73
N GLU A 506 -30.34 -26.98 -9.94
CA GLU A 506 -29.07 -26.50 -9.31
C GLU A 506 -28.93 -24.95 -9.13
N THR A 507 -28.38 -24.41 -8.00
CA THR A 507 -28.45 -22.94 -7.63
C THR A 507 -27.13 -22.21 -7.26
N HIS A 508 -27.24 -20.92 -6.82
CA HIS A 508 -26.21 -19.85 -6.69
C HIS A 508 -25.55 -19.63 -5.31
N THR A 509 -24.48 -18.85 -5.30
CA THR A 509 -23.73 -18.34 -4.14
C THR A 509 -23.66 -16.82 -4.20
N CYS A 510 -23.66 -16.14 -3.05
CA CYS A 510 -23.43 -14.69 -2.96
C CYS A 510 -22.44 -14.35 -1.84
N ALA A 511 -21.70 -13.26 -2.01
CA ALA A 511 -20.76 -12.74 -1.02
C ALA A 511 -20.87 -11.22 -0.88
N ILE A 512 -20.58 -10.75 0.32
CA ILE A 512 -20.35 -9.33 0.61
C ILE A 512 -18.85 -9.06 0.53
N GLN A 513 -18.49 -8.10 -0.31
CA GLN A 513 -17.14 -7.60 -0.49
C GLN A 513 -16.78 -6.60 0.63
N SER A 514 -15.51 -6.25 0.78
CA SER A 514 -15.07 -5.34 1.85
C SER A 514 -15.51 -3.90 1.71
N ASP A 515 -15.84 -3.47 0.49
CA ASP A 515 -16.51 -2.21 0.19
C ASP A 515 -18.03 -2.28 0.49
N ASN A 516 -18.49 -3.37 1.11
CA ASN A 516 -19.87 -3.75 1.37
C ASN A 516 -20.69 -4.07 0.11
N SER A 517 -20.12 -4.04 -1.10
CA SER A 517 -20.86 -4.41 -2.31
C SER A 517 -21.19 -5.91 -2.34
N VAL A 518 -22.22 -6.29 -3.08
CA VAL A 518 -22.69 -7.69 -3.15
C VAL A 518 -22.40 -8.28 -4.52
N GLY A 519 -21.79 -9.47 -4.56
CA GLY A 519 -21.61 -10.28 -5.76
C GLY A 519 -22.34 -11.62 -5.64
N CYS A 520 -22.88 -12.14 -6.75
CA CYS A 520 -23.54 -13.45 -6.80
C CYS A 520 -23.16 -14.21 -8.08
N TRP A 521 -22.97 -15.53 -7.99
CA TRP A 521 -22.62 -16.41 -9.13
C TRP A 521 -23.34 -17.76 -9.06
N GLY A 522 -23.37 -18.49 -10.18
CA GLY A 522 -24.04 -19.79 -10.30
C GLY A 522 -25.30 -19.75 -11.19
N TYR A 523 -26.41 -20.33 -10.73
CA TYR A 523 -27.66 -20.36 -11.51
C TYR A 523 -28.46 -19.05 -11.42
N ASN A 524 -29.01 -18.58 -12.55
CA ASN A 524 -29.77 -17.33 -12.61
C ASN A 524 -31.20 -17.45 -13.19
N GLY A 525 -31.81 -18.64 -13.20
CA GLY A 525 -33.10 -18.83 -13.88
C GLY A 525 -34.29 -18.01 -13.34
N TYR A 526 -34.15 -17.40 -12.17
CA TYR A 526 -35.14 -16.55 -11.51
C TYR A 526 -34.61 -15.15 -11.18
N GLY A 527 -33.48 -14.73 -11.78
CA GLY A 527 -32.86 -13.42 -11.52
C GLY A 527 -32.15 -13.31 -10.17
N GLN A 528 -31.85 -14.42 -9.50
CA GLN A 528 -31.15 -14.43 -8.21
C GLN A 528 -29.72 -13.87 -8.27
N LEU A 529 -29.07 -13.83 -9.44
CA LEU A 529 -27.76 -13.19 -9.61
C LEU A 529 -27.87 -11.69 -9.93
N ASN A 530 -29.07 -11.18 -10.20
CA ASN A 530 -29.29 -9.80 -10.60
C ASN A 530 -29.26 -8.88 -9.37
N VAL A 531 -28.06 -8.69 -8.82
CA VAL A 531 -27.83 -7.79 -7.68
C VAL A 531 -28.29 -6.38 -8.07
N PRO A 532 -29.17 -5.74 -7.27
CA PRO A 532 -29.55 -4.35 -7.50
C PRO A 532 -28.34 -3.41 -7.58
N ILE A 533 -28.35 -2.50 -8.55
CA ILE A 533 -27.24 -1.55 -8.78
C ILE A 533 -26.99 -0.71 -7.51
N GLY A 534 -25.72 -0.60 -7.11
CA GLY A 534 -25.30 0.18 -5.94
C GLY A 534 -25.69 -0.43 -4.59
N LEU A 535 -26.10 -1.69 -4.55
CA LEU A 535 -26.45 -2.36 -3.31
C LEU A 535 -25.21 -2.63 -2.46
N ILE A 536 -25.19 -2.01 -1.28
CA ILE A 536 -24.25 -2.33 -0.20
C ILE A 536 -24.94 -3.06 0.95
N ALA A 537 -24.26 -3.98 1.59
CA ALA A 537 -24.80 -4.85 2.64
C ALA A 537 -23.75 -5.17 3.70
N LYS A 538 -24.20 -5.42 4.93
CA LYS A 538 -23.37 -5.96 6.03
C LYS A 538 -23.73 -7.41 6.40
N GLN A 539 -24.84 -7.93 5.89
CA GLN A 539 -25.22 -9.34 6.01
C GLN A 539 -25.99 -9.77 4.76
N ILE A 540 -25.78 -11.01 4.32
CA ILE A 540 -26.53 -11.62 3.22
C ILE A 540 -27.11 -12.96 3.67
N ALA A 541 -28.33 -13.25 3.23
CA ALA A 541 -29.00 -14.53 3.41
C ALA A 541 -29.55 -14.99 2.06
N SER A 542 -29.15 -16.19 1.63
CA SER A 542 -29.57 -16.79 0.36
C SER A 542 -30.58 -17.89 0.62
N GLY A 543 -31.80 -17.69 0.11
CA GLY A 543 -32.78 -18.75 -0.01
C GLY A 543 -32.60 -19.50 -1.33
N ILE A 544 -33.51 -20.43 -1.64
CA ILE A 544 -33.30 -21.37 -2.76
C ILE A 544 -33.17 -20.67 -4.12
N ASN A 545 -33.96 -19.62 -4.36
CA ASN A 545 -34.03 -18.87 -5.62
C ASN A 545 -34.14 -17.36 -5.38
N HIS A 546 -33.91 -16.90 -4.14
CA HIS A 546 -33.99 -15.49 -3.75
C HIS A 546 -32.86 -15.16 -2.78
N ASN A 547 -32.54 -13.89 -2.67
CA ASN A 547 -31.60 -13.37 -1.70
C ASN A 547 -32.25 -12.26 -0.92
N CYS A 548 -31.79 -12.09 0.31
CA CYS A 548 -32.05 -10.93 1.13
C CYS A 548 -30.72 -10.41 1.68
N VAL A 549 -30.60 -9.09 1.79
CA VAL A 549 -29.46 -8.44 2.44
C VAL A 549 -29.93 -7.49 3.53
N LEU A 550 -29.09 -7.37 4.56
CA LEU A 550 -29.19 -6.33 5.57
C LEU A 550 -28.21 -5.22 5.19
N LYS A 551 -28.74 -4.04 4.94
CA LYS A 551 -27.96 -2.85 4.60
C LYS A 551 -27.30 -2.24 5.85
N PRO A 552 -26.26 -1.39 5.72
CA PRO A 552 -25.61 -0.74 6.85
C PRO A 552 -26.59 0.04 7.75
N ASP A 553 -27.57 0.70 7.14
CA ASP A 553 -28.67 1.45 7.76
C ASP A 553 -29.75 0.58 8.43
N ASN A 554 -29.52 -0.74 8.57
CA ASN A 554 -30.44 -1.73 9.14
C ASN A 554 -31.71 -2.00 8.30
N THR A 555 -31.84 -1.44 7.10
CA THR A 555 -32.94 -1.78 6.18
C THR A 555 -32.68 -3.10 5.45
N VAL A 556 -33.74 -3.77 4.99
CA VAL A 556 -33.65 -5.06 4.30
C VAL A 556 -34.02 -4.90 2.83
N LYS A 557 -33.25 -5.54 1.94
CA LYS A 557 -33.58 -5.63 0.50
C LYS A 557 -33.53 -7.08 0.05
N CYS A 558 -34.55 -7.53 -0.67
CA CYS A 558 -34.58 -8.88 -1.26
C CYS A 558 -34.79 -8.84 -2.78
N TRP A 559 -34.29 -9.84 -3.50
CA TRP A 559 -34.43 -10.01 -4.95
C TRP A 559 -34.39 -11.49 -5.37
N GLY A 560 -34.70 -11.78 -6.63
CA GLY A 560 -34.83 -13.14 -7.18
C GLY A 560 -36.29 -13.59 -7.26
N TYR A 561 -36.55 -14.88 -7.07
CA TYR A 561 -37.90 -15.45 -7.14
C TYR A 561 -38.80 -14.95 -5.99
N GLY A 562 -39.89 -14.26 -6.36
CA GLY A 562 -40.86 -13.67 -5.43
C GLY A 562 -42.24 -14.32 -5.40
N GLY A 563 -42.45 -15.48 -6.04
CA GLY A 563 -43.79 -16.04 -6.28
C GLY A 563 -44.60 -16.45 -5.03
N TYR A 564 -43.98 -16.49 -3.85
CA TYR A 564 -44.65 -16.69 -2.56
C TYR A 564 -44.58 -15.44 -1.66
N GLY A 565 -44.14 -14.30 -2.19
CA GLY A 565 -43.98 -13.04 -1.44
C GLY A 565 -42.68 -12.95 -0.63
N GLN A 566 -41.74 -13.88 -0.75
CA GLN A 566 -40.50 -13.91 0.04
C GLN A 566 -39.51 -12.77 -0.28
N THR A 567 -39.73 -12.07 -1.40
CA THR A 567 -39.01 -10.82 -1.75
C THR A 567 -39.77 -9.56 -1.34
N ASN A 568 -41.02 -9.68 -0.87
CA ASN A 568 -41.85 -8.57 -0.44
C ASN A 568 -41.51 -8.24 1.01
N VAL A 569 -40.41 -7.50 1.20
CA VAL A 569 -39.97 -7.03 2.51
C VAL A 569 -41.11 -6.20 3.16
N PRO A 570 -41.51 -6.50 4.40
CA PRO A 570 -42.48 -5.69 5.13
C PRO A 570 -42.07 -4.22 5.19
N ASN A 571 -43.06 -3.33 5.10
CA ASN A 571 -42.81 -1.88 5.17
C ASN A 571 -42.17 -1.51 6.51
N ASP A 572 -41.24 -0.57 6.47
CA ASP A 572 -40.53 -0.03 7.64
C ASP A 572 -39.76 -1.07 8.48
N LEU A 573 -39.43 -2.23 7.88
CA LEU A 573 -38.65 -3.27 8.55
C LEU A 573 -37.20 -2.80 8.78
N ILE A 574 -36.84 -2.63 10.05
CA ILE A 574 -35.48 -2.36 10.51
C ILE A 574 -34.99 -3.53 11.35
N ALA A 575 -33.89 -4.14 10.93
CA ALA A 575 -33.39 -5.38 11.48
C ALA A 575 -31.91 -5.33 11.87
N LYS A 576 -31.48 -6.22 12.76
CA LYS A 576 -30.06 -6.49 13.07
C LYS A 576 -29.57 -7.84 12.58
N GLN A 577 -30.49 -8.72 12.19
CA GLN A 577 -30.15 -9.99 11.56
C GLN A 577 -31.23 -10.37 10.55
N ILE A 578 -30.83 -10.96 9.43
CA ILE A 578 -31.72 -11.61 8.47
C ILE A 578 -31.38 -13.10 8.32
N ALA A 579 -32.36 -13.88 7.89
CA ALA A 579 -32.18 -15.27 7.49
C ALA A 579 -33.20 -15.65 6.40
N SER A 580 -32.85 -16.62 5.56
CA SER A 580 -33.69 -17.09 4.46
C SER A 580 -33.81 -18.60 4.48
N GLY A 581 -35.04 -19.10 4.40
CA GLY A 581 -35.34 -20.49 4.12
C GLY A 581 -35.48 -20.71 2.61
N HIS A 582 -36.12 -21.81 2.19
CA HIS A 582 -36.30 -22.04 0.75
C HIS A 582 -37.20 -20.98 0.10
N PHE A 583 -38.35 -20.69 0.72
CA PHE A 583 -39.38 -19.83 0.13
C PHE A 583 -39.98 -18.85 1.13
N HIS A 584 -39.29 -18.61 2.25
CA HIS A 584 -39.65 -17.64 3.27
C HIS A 584 -38.38 -16.95 3.77
N SER A 585 -38.55 -15.77 4.34
CA SER A 585 -37.49 -14.94 4.89
C SER A 585 -37.93 -14.48 6.27
N CYS A 586 -36.97 -14.30 7.18
CA CYS A 586 -37.22 -13.69 8.49
C CYS A 586 -36.15 -12.66 8.81
N ALA A 587 -36.53 -11.72 9.67
CA ALA A 587 -35.66 -10.72 10.23
C ALA A 587 -35.80 -10.68 11.75
N LEU A 588 -34.67 -10.52 12.43
CA LEU A 588 -34.61 -10.17 13.84
C LEU A 588 -34.52 -8.65 13.94
N LYS A 589 -35.58 -8.04 14.46
CA LYS A 589 -35.70 -6.59 14.61
C LYS A 589 -34.79 -6.04 15.72
N LEU A 590 -34.57 -4.73 15.73
CA LEU A 590 -33.74 -4.07 16.75
C LEU A 590 -34.30 -4.24 18.17
N ASP A 591 -35.62 -4.32 18.31
CA ASP A 591 -36.35 -4.57 19.56
C ASP A 591 -36.32 -6.05 20.01
N ASN A 592 -35.57 -6.89 19.31
CA ASN A 592 -35.43 -8.34 19.52
C ASN A 592 -36.65 -9.19 19.13
N THR A 593 -37.70 -8.60 18.56
CA THR A 593 -38.82 -9.37 18.03
C THR A 593 -38.50 -9.93 16.64
N VAL A 594 -39.17 -11.00 16.24
CA VAL A 594 -38.96 -11.67 14.95
C VAL A 594 -40.11 -11.38 14.01
N GLU A 595 -39.81 -11.11 12.75
CA GLU A 595 -40.79 -10.94 11.69
C GLU A 595 -40.44 -11.82 10.50
N CYS A 596 -41.40 -12.59 10.00
CA CYS A 596 -41.22 -13.54 8.91
C CYS A 596 -42.26 -13.32 7.82
N TRP A 597 -41.86 -13.49 6.56
CA TRP A 597 -42.72 -13.31 5.39
C TRP A 597 -42.40 -14.33 4.28
N GLY A 598 -43.30 -14.43 3.31
CA GLY A 598 -43.22 -15.40 2.21
C GLY A 598 -44.14 -16.61 2.40
N ARG A 599 -43.71 -17.78 1.93
CA ARG A 599 -44.50 -19.01 1.99
C ARG A 599 -44.80 -19.42 3.44
N ASN A 600 -46.07 -19.66 3.75
CA ASN A 600 -46.50 -20.02 5.12
C ASN A 600 -47.42 -21.25 5.23
N ASN A 601 -47.47 -22.11 4.22
CA ASN A 601 -48.38 -23.26 4.19
C ASN A 601 -48.07 -24.37 5.22
N ARG A 602 -46.96 -24.27 5.96
CA ARG A 602 -46.57 -25.16 7.07
C ARG A 602 -46.43 -24.39 8.39
N GLY A 603 -46.83 -23.11 8.44
CA GLY A 603 -46.62 -22.24 9.59
C GLY A 603 -45.17 -21.72 9.73
N GLN A 604 -44.31 -21.90 8.72
CA GLN A 604 -42.88 -21.53 8.80
C GLN A 604 -42.60 -20.02 8.90
N ALA A 605 -43.58 -19.20 8.52
CA ALA A 605 -43.56 -17.75 8.69
C ALA A 605 -44.52 -17.25 9.80
N THR A 606 -45.24 -18.16 10.49
CA THR A 606 -46.06 -17.82 11.65
C THR A 606 -45.17 -17.76 12.89
N VAL A 607 -44.68 -16.57 13.23
CA VAL A 607 -43.85 -16.35 14.42
C VAL A 607 -44.66 -16.63 15.70
N PRO A 608 -44.15 -17.43 16.65
CA PRO A 608 -44.80 -17.62 17.95
C PRO A 608 -45.04 -16.31 18.70
N GLU A 609 -46.20 -16.21 19.35
CA GLU A 609 -46.58 -15.01 20.09
C GLU A 609 -45.57 -14.70 21.22
N GLY A 610 -45.18 -13.43 21.34
CA GLY A 610 -44.24 -12.97 22.36
C GLY A 610 -42.78 -13.39 22.17
N LEU A 611 -42.42 -13.98 21.02
CA LEU A 611 -41.05 -14.43 20.78
C LEU A 611 -40.06 -13.25 20.72
N THR A 612 -39.09 -13.25 21.63
CA THR A 612 -37.89 -12.41 21.57
C THR A 612 -36.64 -13.26 21.48
N ALA A 613 -35.68 -12.84 20.66
CA ALA A 613 -34.52 -13.64 20.33
C ALA A 613 -33.25 -12.81 20.17
N LYS A 614 -32.10 -13.48 20.28
CA LYS A 614 -30.79 -12.91 19.96
C LYS A 614 -30.18 -13.48 18.67
N GLN A 615 -30.71 -14.60 18.18
CA GLN A 615 -30.34 -15.17 16.89
C GLN A 615 -31.55 -15.85 16.24
N ILE A 616 -31.68 -15.74 14.93
CA ILE A 616 -32.59 -16.55 14.11
C ILE A 616 -31.81 -17.40 13.10
N SER A 617 -32.35 -18.56 12.73
CA SER A 617 -31.85 -19.41 11.65
C SER A 617 -33.02 -20.17 11.02
N LEU A 618 -32.96 -20.43 9.71
CA LEU A 618 -34.06 -20.98 8.91
C LEU A 618 -33.60 -22.23 8.18
N GLY A 619 -34.47 -23.23 8.12
CA GLY A 619 -34.34 -24.40 7.26
C GLY A 619 -35.24 -24.30 6.04
N SER A 620 -35.52 -25.42 5.37
CA SER A 620 -36.32 -25.38 4.13
C SER A 620 -37.75 -24.89 4.37
N ASN A 621 -38.39 -25.38 5.43
CA ASN A 621 -39.80 -25.10 5.76
C ASN A 621 -40.02 -25.04 7.28
N HIS A 622 -38.97 -24.74 8.04
CA HIS A 622 -39.03 -24.52 9.49
C HIS A 622 -38.08 -23.38 9.85
N SER A 623 -38.31 -22.81 11.02
CA SER A 623 -37.58 -21.65 11.54
C SER A 623 -37.29 -21.90 13.00
N CYS A 624 -36.14 -21.45 13.48
CA CYS A 624 -35.79 -21.49 14.90
C CYS A 624 -35.20 -20.16 15.35
N ALA A 625 -35.40 -19.87 16.62
CA ALA A 625 -34.85 -18.71 17.31
C ALA A 625 -34.12 -19.15 18.57
N LEU A 626 -32.96 -18.53 18.81
CA LEU A 626 -32.21 -18.62 20.06
C LEU A 626 -32.62 -17.45 20.95
N LYS A 627 -33.20 -17.76 22.10
CA LYS A 627 -33.65 -16.79 23.09
C LYS A 627 -32.49 -16.29 23.96
N PHE A 628 -32.71 -15.21 24.72
CA PHE A 628 -31.69 -14.63 25.61
C PHE A 628 -31.32 -15.53 26.78
N ASP A 629 -32.27 -16.37 27.23
CA ASP A 629 -32.08 -17.42 28.23
C ASP A 629 -31.30 -18.64 27.70
N ASN A 630 -30.72 -18.55 26.49
CA ASN A 630 -30.02 -19.61 25.77
C ASN A 630 -30.88 -20.81 25.35
N THR A 631 -32.20 -20.79 25.55
CA THR A 631 -33.08 -21.85 25.05
C THR A 631 -33.47 -21.62 23.59
N VAL A 632 -33.81 -22.69 22.88
CA VAL A 632 -34.18 -22.66 21.46
C VAL A 632 -35.68 -22.89 21.30
N GLN A 633 -36.31 -22.12 20.41
CA GLN A 633 -37.71 -22.31 20.03
C GLN A 633 -37.81 -22.45 18.51
N CYS A 634 -38.45 -23.53 18.04
CA CYS A 634 -38.60 -23.84 16.63
C CYS A 634 -40.08 -23.95 16.23
N TRP A 635 -40.40 -23.58 14.99
CA TRP A 635 -41.77 -23.63 14.45
C TRP A 635 -41.77 -23.93 12.94
N GLY A 636 -42.92 -24.34 12.41
CA GLY A 636 -43.11 -24.69 11.00
C GLY A 636 -43.31 -26.19 10.78
N LEU A 637 -42.80 -26.71 9.65
CA LEU A 637 -42.91 -28.13 9.32
C LEU A 637 -42.15 -29.00 10.34
N ASN A 638 -42.79 -30.07 10.83
CA ASN A 638 -42.20 -30.99 11.81
C ASN A 638 -42.25 -32.48 11.42
N SER A 639 -42.39 -32.79 10.13
CA SER A 639 -42.53 -34.19 9.68
C SER A 639 -41.33 -35.10 9.97
N ASN A 640 -40.15 -34.52 10.24
CA ASN A 640 -38.92 -35.23 10.61
C ASN A 640 -38.48 -34.88 12.03
N LYS A 641 -39.36 -34.34 12.88
CA LYS A 641 -39.02 -33.87 14.23
C LYS A 641 -38.05 -32.69 14.26
N GLN A 642 -37.90 -31.95 13.16
CA GLN A 642 -36.93 -30.85 13.06
C GLN A 642 -37.27 -29.63 13.93
N THR A 643 -38.49 -29.55 14.47
CA THR A 643 -38.88 -28.56 15.48
C THR A 643 -38.97 -29.13 16.90
N ASP A 644 -38.75 -30.43 17.09
CA ASP A 644 -38.73 -31.08 18.40
C ASP A 644 -37.38 -30.81 19.09
N VAL A 645 -37.25 -29.60 19.66
CA VAL A 645 -36.04 -29.18 20.37
C VAL A 645 -35.74 -30.16 21.52
N PRO A 646 -34.52 -30.73 21.60
CA PRO A 646 -34.13 -31.61 22.70
C PRO A 646 -34.34 -31.00 24.08
N ALA A 647 -34.76 -31.82 25.04
CA ALA A 647 -35.00 -31.37 26.40
C ALA A 647 -33.72 -30.84 27.05
N ASN A 648 -33.82 -29.71 27.75
CA ASN A 648 -32.70 -29.03 28.43
C ASN A 648 -31.58 -28.52 27.50
N LEU A 649 -31.83 -28.36 26.20
CA LEU A 649 -30.87 -27.77 25.28
C LEU A 649 -30.63 -26.29 25.62
N ILE A 650 -29.37 -25.97 25.95
CA ILE A 650 -28.89 -24.60 26.22
C ILE A 650 -27.78 -24.28 25.22
N ALA A 651 -28.06 -23.36 24.31
CA ALA A 651 -27.24 -23.06 23.15
C ALA A 651 -26.71 -21.62 23.16
N LYS A 652 -25.57 -21.42 22.49
CA LYS A 652 -25.03 -20.10 22.17
C LYS A 652 -25.08 -19.78 20.67
N GLN A 653 -25.30 -20.80 19.83
CA GLN A 653 -25.52 -20.63 18.40
C GLN A 653 -26.50 -21.71 17.90
N ILE A 654 -27.37 -21.36 16.96
CA ILE A 654 -28.17 -22.31 16.17
C ILE A 654 -27.78 -22.27 14.69
N ALA A 655 -27.85 -23.43 14.03
CA ALA A 655 -27.67 -23.58 12.59
C ALA A 655 -28.67 -24.61 12.05
N LEU A 656 -29.50 -24.19 11.11
CA LEU A 656 -30.52 -25.05 10.52
C LEU A 656 -30.06 -25.61 9.18
N GLY A 657 -30.29 -26.91 9.02
CA GLY A 657 -30.25 -27.57 7.74
C GLY A 657 -31.59 -27.55 7.04
N SER A 658 -31.72 -28.26 5.92
CA SER A 658 -32.99 -28.31 5.19
C SER A 658 -34.12 -29.01 5.96
N LYS A 659 -33.81 -30.11 6.66
CA LYS A 659 -34.77 -30.93 7.40
C LYS A 659 -34.25 -31.38 8.78
N HIS A 660 -33.16 -30.78 9.24
CA HIS A 660 -32.56 -31.01 10.55
C HIS A 660 -32.10 -29.67 11.12
N SER A 661 -31.78 -29.67 12.40
CA SER A 661 -31.37 -28.50 13.15
C SER A 661 -30.18 -28.89 14.02
N CYS A 662 -29.21 -27.99 14.16
CA CYS A 662 -28.07 -28.16 15.04
C CYS A 662 -27.93 -26.94 15.95
N ALA A 663 -27.44 -27.18 17.16
CA ALA A 663 -27.13 -26.15 18.14
C ALA A 663 -25.73 -26.35 18.70
N LEU A 664 -24.96 -25.27 18.74
CA LEU A 664 -23.72 -25.21 19.51
C LEU A 664 -24.07 -24.84 20.94
N LYS A 665 -23.85 -25.78 21.85
CA LYS A 665 -24.11 -25.61 23.28
C LYS A 665 -23.12 -24.66 23.93
N THR A 666 -23.48 -24.13 25.10
CA THR A 666 -22.63 -23.20 25.85
C THR A 666 -21.31 -23.83 26.31
N ASP A 667 -21.25 -25.16 26.43
CA ASP A 667 -20.06 -25.96 26.75
C ASP A 667 -19.17 -26.28 25.53
N ASN A 668 -19.44 -25.68 24.36
CA ASN A 668 -18.78 -25.92 23.07
C ASN A 668 -19.06 -27.27 22.40
N THR A 669 -19.94 -28.11 22.95
CA THR A 669 -20.38 -29.34 22.27
C THR A 669 -21.55 -29.06 21.33
N ILE A 670 -21.82 -29.94 20.37
CA ILE A 670 -22.89 -29.77 19.37
C ILE A 670 -23.98 -30.81 19.59
N GLU A 671 -25.23 -30.40 19.43
CA GLU A 671 -26.39 -31.28 19.42
C GLU A 671 -27.24 -31.03 18.17
N CYS A 672 -27.56 -32.09 17.44
CA CYS A 672 -28.34 -32.03 16.21
C CYS A 672 -29.56 -32.96 16.31
N TRP A 673 -30.69 -32.54 15.73
CA TRP A 673 -31.95 -33.27 15.73
C TRP A 673 -32.70 -33.08 14.41
N GLY A 674 -33.65 -33.98 14.12
CA GLY A 674 -34.47 -33.95 12.92
C GLY A 674 -34.20 -35.12 11.98
N SER A 675 -34.15 -34.85 10.68
CA SER A 675 -33.86 -35.88 9.66
C SER A 675 -32.40 -36.35 9.72
N ASP A 676 -32.20 -37.68 9.76
CA ASP A 676 -30.87 -38.31 9.88
C ASP A 676 -30.58 -39.37 8.79
N GLY A 677 -31.29 -39.34 7.67
CA GLY A 677 -31.14 -40.36 6.62
C GLY A 677 -29.73 -40.47 6.00
N TYR A 678 -28.84 -39.53 6.30
CA TYR A 678 -27.47 -39.43 5.83
C TYR A 678 -26.45 -39.31 6.97
N GLY A 679 -26.86 -39.47 8.23
CA GLY A 679 -26.00 -39.25 9.40
C GLY A 679 -25.72 -37.77 9.72
N GLN A 680 -26.47 -36.83 9.17
CA GLN A 680 -26.26 -35.39 9.37
C GLN A 680 -26.55 -34.90 10.79
N THR A 681 -27.18 -35.73 11.62
CA THR A 681 -27.36 -35.49 13.06
C THR A 681 -26.37 -36.28 13.94
N PHE A 682 -25.60 -37.20 13.36
CA PHE A 682 -24.59 -37.99 14.05
C PHE A 682 -23.31 -37.17 14.28
N VAL A 683 -23.31 -36.34 15.33
CA VAL A 683 -22.18 -35.49 15.72
C VAL A 683 -20.98 -36.36 16.13
N PRO A 684 -19.77 -36.12 15.59
CA PRO A 684 -18.56 -36.84 16.00
C PRO A 684 -18.29 -36.73 17.50
N SER A 685 -17.88 -37.85 18.12
CA SER A 685 -17.58 -37.93 19.54
C SER A 685 -16.47 -36.94 19.94
N ASN A 686 -16.64 -36.27 21.08
CA ASN A 686 -15.68 -35.29 21.64
C ASN A 686 -15.43 -34.04 20.76
N LEU A 687 -16.32 -33.74 19.82
CA LEU A 687 -16.20 -32.53 19.01
C LEU A 687 -16.49 -31.27 19.83
N LEU A 688 -15.48 -30.43 20.00
CA LEU A 688 -15.59 -29.08 20.56
C LEU A 688 -15.44 -28.04 19.45
N ALA A 689 -16.40 -27.14 19.35
CA ALA A 689 -16.49 -26.18 18.27
C ALA A 689 -16.76 -24.76 18.76
N LYS A 690 -16.37 -23.79 17.94
CA LYS A 690 -16.73 -22.38 18.11
C LYS A 690 -17.78 -21.91 17.10
N GLN A 691 -17.99 -22.66 16.01
CA GLN A 691 -19.05 -22.41 15.04
C GLN A 691 -19.62 -23.73 14.53
N VAL A 692 -20.93 -23.77 14.31
CA VAL A 692 -21.62 -24.84 13.55
C VAL A 692 -22.38 -24.26 12.36
N ALA A 693 -22.45 -25.00 11.26
CA ALA A 693 -23.28 -24.73 10.09
C ALA A 693 -23.94 -26.05 9.62
N SER A 694 -25.13 -25.97 9.04
CA SER A 694 -25.88 -27.14 8.59
C SER A 694 -26.43 -27.00 7.17
N SER A 695 -26.41 -28.10 6.41
CA SER A 695 -26.86 -28.21 5.03
C SER A 695 -28.10 -29.13 4.91
N THR A 696 -28.33 -29.81 3.78
CA THR A 696 -29.38 -30.85 3.67
C THR A 696 -28.93 -32.20 4.16
N TYR A 697 -27.69 -32.55 3.82
CA TYR A 697 -27.17 -33.91 3.96
C TYR A 697 -25.95 -34.00 4.86
N HIS A 698 -25.38 -32.86 5.22
CA HIS A 698 -24.23 -32.77 6.09
C HIS A 698 -24.33 -31.54 7.00
N SER A 699 -23.50 -31.56 8.03
CA SER A 699 -23.24 -30.43 8.91
C SER A 699 -21.72 -30.29 9.05
N CYS A 700 -21.26 -29.08 9.34
CA CYS A 700 -19.85 -28.81 9.56
C CYS A 700 -19.66 -27.92 10.79
N ALA A 701 -18.51 -28.04 11.42
CA ALA A 701 -18.12 -27.24 12.56
C ALA A 701 -16.70 -26.72 12.39
N ILE A 702 -16.46 -25.50 12.86
CA ILE A 702 -15.11 -24.99 13.08
C ILE A 702 -14.73 -25.36 14.50
N LYS A 703 -13.73 -26.22 14.63
CA LYS A 703 -13.17 -26.65 15.91
C LYS A 703 -12.48 -25.49 16.63
N MET A 704 -12.18 -25.72 17.91
CA MET A 704 -11.48 -24.72 18.75
C MET A 704 -10.10 -24.32 18.18
N ASP A 705 -9.45 -25.21 17.43
CA ASP A 705 -8.16 -24.99 16.77
C ASP A 705 -8.27 -24.38 15.35
N ASN A 706 -9.46 -23.89 14.96
CA ASN A 706 -9.82 -23.37 13.64
C ASN A 706 -9.94 -24.41 12.51
N SER A 707 -9.66 -25.68 12.74
CA SER A 707 -9.82 -26.69 11.69
C SER A 707 -11.28 -27.12 11.52
N VAL A 708 -11.66 -27.50 10.29
CA VAL A 708 -13.04 -27.81 9.93
C VAL A 708 -13.32 -29.31 9.98
N GLU A 709 -14.38 -29.69 10.69
CA GLU A 709 -14.90 -31.05 10.77
C GLU A 709 -16.31 -31.11 10.17
N CYS A 710 -16.58 -32.03 9.24
CA CYS A 710 -17.89 -32.21 8.62
C CYS A 710 -18.39 -33.65 8.77
N TRP A 711 -19.68 -33.84 9.03
CA TRP A 711 -20.34 -35.15 9.16
C TRP A 711 -21.65 -35.22 8.38
N GLY A 712 -22.10 -36.45 8.09
CA GLY A 712 -23.23 -36.75 7.23
C GLY A 712 -22.79 -37.31 5.87
N SER A 713 -23.62 -37.13 4.83
CA SER A 713 -23.28 -37.51 3.45
C SER A 713 -22.93 -36.26 2.64
N PRO A 714 -21.65 -35.87 2.56
CA PRO A 714 -21.24 -34.76 1.72
C PRO A 714 -21.45 -35.08 0.23
N PRO A 715 -21.52 -34.06 -0.64
CA PRO A 715 -21.68 -34.24 -2.08
C PRO A 715 -20.54 -35.09 -2.68
N THR A 716 -20.87 -35.96 -3.65
CA THR A 716 -19.91 -36.83 -4.35
C THR A 716 -18.76 -36.03 -4.98
N GLY A 717 -17.50 -36.37 -4.65
CA GLY A 717 -16.30 -35.80 -5.28
C GLY A 717 -15.40 -34.91 -4.41
N SER A 718 -15.72 -34.66 -3.14
CA SER A 718 -14.83 -33.87 -2.26
C SER A 718 -13.79 -34.74 -1.54
N PRO A 719 -12.49 -34.38 -1.57
CA PRO A 719 -11.59 -34.83 -0.51
C PRO A 719 -12.15 -34.28 0.81
N MET A 720 -12.22 -35.12 1.85
CA MET A 720 -12.49 -34.63 3.21
C MET A 720 -11.59 -33.43 3.51
N THR A 721 -12.08 -32.53 4.38
CA THR A 721 -11.51 -31.24 4.82
C THR A 721 -10.13 -31.33 5.49
N ASN A 722 -9.26 -32.21 5.01
CA ASN A 722 -7.91 -32.45 5.49
C ASN A 722 -7.15 -31.13 5.48
N ASN A 723 -6.89 -30.63 6.69
CA ASN A 723 -6.17 -29.39 6.95
C ASN A 723 -6.89 -28.10 6.54
N LEU A 724 -8.21 -28.10 6.32
CA LEU A 724 -8.94 -26.85 6.12
C LEU A 724 -9.02 -26.07 7.44
N ILE A 725 -8.41 -24.88 7.45
CA ILE A 725 -8.43 -23.94 8.58
C ILE A 725 -9.25 -22.72 8.18
N ALA A 726 -10.32 -22.45 8.92
CA ALA A 726 -11.27 -21.41 8.60
C ALA A 726 -11.65 -20.55 9.81
N LYS A 727 -11.99 -19.29 9.55
CA LYS A 727 -12.60 -18.39 10.54
C LYS A 727 -14.13 -18.33 10.42
N GLN A 728 -14.69 -18.65 9.25
CA GLN A 728 -16.14 -18.74 9.03
C GLN A 728 -16.45 -19.86 8.02
N ILE A 729 -17.57 -20.57 8.24
CA ILE A 729 -18.10 -21.55 7.30
C ILE A 729 -19.60 -21.28 7.03
N THR A 730 -20.00 -21.41 5.77
CA THR A 730 -21.41 -21.40 5.34
C THR A 730 -21.69 -22.62 4.49
N LEU A 731 -22.93 -23.11 4.54
CA LEU A 731 -23.32 -24.32 3.82
C LEU A 731 -24.51 -24.03 2.92
N GLY A 732 -24.32 -24.22 1.61
CA GLY A 732 -25.42 -24.41 0.66
C GLY A 732 -25.94 -25.85 0.73
N ARG A 733 -26.96 -26.20 -0.06
CA ARG A 733 -27.62 -27.53 -0.01
C ARG A 733 -26.74 -28.73 -0.38
N VAL A 734 -25.86 -28.54 -1.37
CA VAL A 734 -24.95 -29.58 -1.92
C VAL A 734 -23.55 -29.01 -2.20
N HIS A 735 -23.22 -27.87 -1.61
CA HIS A 735 -21.89 -27.28 -1.60
C HIS A 735 -21.67 -26.55 -0.28
N SER A 736 -20.43 -26.32 0.05
CA SER A 736 -19.99 -25.66 1.28
C SER A 736 -18.95 -24.62 0.92
N CYS A 737 -18.89 -23.53 1.66
CA CYS A 737 -17.85 -22.52 1.47
C CYS A 737 -17.26 -22.12 2.82
N ALA A 738 -15.94 -22.04 2.90
CA ALA A 738 -15.21 -21.58 4.05
C ALA A 738 -14.43 -20.31 3.72
N LEU A 739 -14.45 -19.36 4.64
CA LEU A 739 -13.55 -18.22 4.66
C LEU A 739 -12.32 -18.60 5.50
N LYS A 740 -11.19 -18.70 4.83
CA LYS A 740 -9.91 -19.13 5.41
C LYS A 740 -9.28 -18.00 6.23
N MET A 741 -8.25 -18.35 6.99
CA MET A 741 -7.52 -17.40 7.85
C MET A 741 -6.84 -16.29 7.05
N ASP A 742 -6.44 -16.58 5.81
CA ASP A 742 -5.84 -15.65 4.83
C ASP A 742 -6.88 -14.83 4.05
N ASN A 743 -8.16 -14.91 4.43
CA ASN A 743 -9.30 -14.29 3.76
C ASN A 743 -9.68 -14.85 2.38
N SER A 744 -9.01 -15.89 1.91
CA SER A 744 -9.45 -16.61 0.72
C SER A 744 -10.74 -17.38 0.99
N VAL A 745 -11.57 -17.54 -0.04
CA VAL A 745 -12.79 -18.36 0.02
C VAL A 745 -12.50 -19.69 -0.66
N GLU A 746 -12.78 -20.78 0.04
CA GLU A 746 -12.67 -22.12 -0.51
C GLU A 746 -14.05 -22.78 -0.49
N CYS A 747 -14.59 -23.10 -1.66
CA CYS A 747 -15.87 -23.79 -1.81
C CYS A 747 -15.66 -25.22 -2.32
N TRP A 748 -16.40 -26.18 -1.78
CA TRP A 748 -16.34 -27.59 -2.17
C TRP A 748 -17.74 -28.21 -2.27
N GLY A 749 -17.85 -29.28 -3.06
CA GLY A 749 -19.11 -30.00 -3.32
C GLY A 749 -19.44 -30.02 -4.82
N SER A 750 -20.74 -30.00 -5.15
CA SER A 750 -21.17 -30.02 -6.56
C SER A 750 -20.85 -28.69 -7.27
N ASN A 751 -20.33 -28.76 -8.50
CA ASN A 751 -20.01 -27.61 -9.37
C ASN A 751 -20.80 -27.54 -10.70
N SER A 752 -21.87 -28.32 -10.87
CA SER A 752 -22.52 -28.49 -12.18
C SER A 752 -23.09 -27.21 -12.85
N LYS A 753 -23.19 -26.08 -12.13
CA LYS A 753 -23.58 -24.74 -12.60
C LYS A 753 -22.57 -23.64 -12.23
N GLY A 754 -21.33 -23.99 -11.88
CA GLY A 754 -20.30 -23.02 -11.49
C GLY A 754 -20.43 -22.48 -10.06
N GLN A 755 -21.25 -23.09 -9.22
CA GLN A 755 -21.56 -22.61 -7.86
C GLN A 755 -20.40 -22.71 -6.86
N ILE A 756 -19.38 -23.53 -7.15
CA ILE A 756 -18.13 -23.57 -6.38
C ILE A 756 -16.95 -22.96 -7.14
N MET A 757 -17.16 -22.47 -8.37
CA MET A 757 -16.16 -21.62 -9.03
C MET A 757 -16.10 -20.31 -8.26
N VAL A 758 -15.08 -20.17 -7.42
CA VAL A 758 -14.62 -18.85 -7.00
C VAL A 758 -14.05 -18.23 -8.26
N LEU A 759 -14.82 -17.36 -8.91
CA LEU A 759 -14.41 -16.73 -10.15
C LEU A 759 -13.05 -16.05 -9.94
N ASP A 760 -12.03 -16.44 -10.72
CA ASP A 760 -10.85 -15.59 -10.98
C ASP A 760 -11.30 -14.20 -11.50
N ASP A 761 -12.53 -14.12 -12.03
CA ASP A 761 -13.25 -12.93 -12.50
C ASP A 761 -13.98 -12.10 -11.42
N LEU A 762 -13.74 -12.32 -10.12
CA LEU A 762 -14.08 -11.31 -9.09
C LEU A 762 -13.18 -10.05 -9.18
N ILE A 763 -12.28 -10.00 -10.19
CA ILE A 763 -11.46 -8.84 -10.59
C ILE A 763 -11.79 -8.33 -12.02
N ALA A 764 -12.60 -9.00 -12.86
CA ALA A 764 -12.83 -8.56 -14.24
C ALA A 764 -14.31 -8.64 -14.66
N LYS A 765 -14.91 -7.47 -14.94
CA LYS A 765 -16.24 -7.37 -15.56
C LYS A 765 -16.19 -7.75 -17.04
N GLN A 766 -17.20 -8.50 -17.48
CA GLN A 766 -17.71 -8.52 -18.85
C GLN A 766 -18.03 -7.10 -19.34
N LEU A 767 -17.38 -6.66 -20.42
CA LEU A 767 -17.96 -6.49 -21.76
C LEU A 767 -16.86 -6.21 -22.79
#